data_AF-A0A7K3LWY1-F1
#
_entry.id   AF-A0A7K3LWY1-F1
#
_cell.length_a   1.000
_cell.length_b   1.000
_cell.length_c   1.000
_cell.angle_alpha   90.00
_cell.angle_beta   90.00
_cell.angle_gamma   90.00
#
_symmetry.space_group_name_H-M   'P 1'
#
loop_
_entity.id
_entity.type
_entity.pdbx_description
1 polymer ?
#
loop_
_entity_poly.entity_id
_entity_poly.type
_entity_poly.pdbx_seq_one_letter_code
_entity_poly.pdbx_strand_id
1 'polypeptide(L)'
;MVEPMLSKRATVTRATALEFRVPSSRGARVDGSYEHNVLIRIEAGMRGRTIEGIGEASPRGRALTGDSKSRSWRFLRSALQQLEGTTLRARAEPARADLVDIMAGLRSLAATVSKEPEAAAFRGMLAGVDAALADLAAKTVGTALADFLGGTRRPVEAAAVVRAHRTSSRLLRDLRACAGYPAINLVDIAGPDAAIDAAATAASVAGLGTPLWLGLGGTLTRAQGEKLVEMLADRMSAGELPRHLVLQPPHDSVTPADLVEWQAIADVKVPPDPSGPGIVLMGDAACAATAKKLAGSGLKKISLNVQRVGGALAVLDVARQLHTEYADVRLGLSTVPHISGVGACTMAELATALPNLDYCALSSSIISGPVTCVPPVEHDDTRRIRPGEGPGLGGTAVLTPATHLLTRHLEWPRRRAPRSTYGGLPVNRFDTGPLQPFTTQRGEIRSASPLIERAALIRGLNTRRFSRDVVMVEHPRLAEPLCFTPSKTASTGTPAHRATVDKELTRRLLQAAGVPVPQGASFSAAKPERAVQYAASLGKPVVVKPKNGIHGTGVSTDLRTEQSVRAAIESLAGTKFGSQPFVVETYVPGDDYRLLVVGDQVVSVVLKKPASVTGDGRSSVVDLVIEKNKERLENPHTRSCLLRFDTAAMHWLQRQELTPDSVPEQGRHVRLGSAGNIAAGGESIEVLDQTHPSILDLAVRAVHAVPGLDHAGVDLMGDHVRGTDEAAAIIEINGNPATAFNHFPLSGTPRDVSSHLVLRGCELAGFDPGPPRDVLSMRIEIEGRVQGVGYRQWFARLAEDNGLAGSIRNLPGGGVEALVTGGPHAAWVVAAAAINGPRRASVLQVTTTHVSGVEPANRFEVHR
;
A
#
# COMPACT_ATOMS: atom_id res chain seq x y z
N MET A 1 14.18 40.58 -35.31
CA MET A 1 12.84 40.07 -34.96
C MET A 1 12.82 38.55 -35.16
N VAL A 2 13.00 37.78 -34.10
CA VAL A 2 12.62 36.35 -34.04
C VAL A 2 12.14 36.12 -32.61
N GLU A 3 10.86 36.36 -32.35
CA GLU A 3 10.20 35.85 -31.14
C GLU A 3 10.17 34.31 -31.26
N PRO A 4 10.71 33.55 -30.30
CA PRO A 4 10.93 32.14 -30.52
C PRO A 4 9.61 31.35 -30.49
N MET A 5 9.49 30.38 -31.40
CA MET A 5 8.42 29.37 -31.50
C MET A 5 8.17 28.54 -30.22
N LEU A 6 8.93 28.78 -29.14
CA LEU A 6 8.77 28.19 -27.80
C LEU A 6 7.47 28.60 -27.08
N SER A 7 6.65 29.49 -27.65
CA SER A 7 5.49 30.10 -26.97
C SER A 7 4.14 29.34 -27.07
N LYS A 8 4.10 28.16 -27.72
CA LYS A 8 2.84 27.43 -28.03
C LYS A 8 2.82 25.92 -27.72
N ARG A 9 3.79 25.38 -26.99
CA ARG A 9 3.85 23.94 -26.65
C ARG A 9 4.11 23.75 -25.17
N ALA A 10 3.49 22.73 -24.58
CA ALA A 10 3.87 22.20 -23.28
C ALA A 10 4.86 21.05 -23.50
N THR A 11 5.98 21.05 -22.78
CA THR A 11 7.00 19.97 -22.88
C THR A 11 7.02 19.20 -21.58
N VAL A 12 6.81 17.89 -21.63
CA VAL A 12 6.83 17.03 -20.44
C VAL A 12 8.22 17.04 -19.82
N THR A 13 8.30 17.51 -18.58
CA THR A 13 9.55 17.63 -17.81
C THR A 13 9.68 16.54 -16.76
N ARG A 14 8.56 15.97 -16.29
CA ARG A 14 8.56 14.93 -15.27
C ARG A 14 7.28 14.11 -15.30
N ALA A 15 7.40 12.82 -15.01
CA ALA A 15 6.27 11.95 -14.78
C ALA A 15 6.49 11.08 -13.55
N THR A 16 5.45 10.94 -12.72
CA THR A 16 5.47 10.19 -11.46
C THR A 16 4.30 9.21 -11.43
N ALA A 17 4.56 8.01 -10.92
CA ALA A 17 3.53 7.03 -10.61
C ALA A 17 3.59 6.68 -9.11
N LEU A 18 2.46 6.81 -8.41
CA LEU A 18 2.32 6.54 -6.99
C LEU A 18 1.25 5.46 -6.78
N GLU A 19 1.65 4.28 -6.30
CA GLU A 19 0.69 3.20 -6.02
C GLU A 19 0.22 3.24 -4.58
N PHE A 20 -1.09 3.22 -4.41
CA PHE A 20 -1.74 3.25 -3.12
C PHE A 20 -2.59 1.99 -2.93
N ARG A 21 -2.60 1.49 -1.70
CA ARG A 21 -3.62 0.53 -1.28
C ARG A 21 -4.96 1.22 -1.21
N VAL A 22 -5.98 0.52 -1.71
CA VAL A 22 -7.38 0.91 -1.60
C VAL A 22 -8.01 0.03 -0.52
N PRO A 23 -8.26 0.57 0.69
CA PRO A 23 -8.99 -0.15 1.73
C PRO A 23 -10.40 -0.43 1.22
N SER A 24 -10.85 -1.70 1.30
CA SER A 24 -12.27 -1.98 1.08
C SER A 24 -13.08 -1.22 2.15
N SER A 25 -14.18 -0.57 1.75
CA SER A 25 -15.06 0.24 2.62
C SER A 25 -15.71 -0.53 3.79
N ARG A 26 -15.37 -1.81 3.97
CA ARG A 26 -15.64 -2.61 5.17
C ARG A 26 -14.41 -3.47 5.40
N GLY A 27 -13.89 -3.45 6.63
CA GLY A 27 -12.75 -4.28 7.02
C GLY A 27 -12.96 -5.74 6.62
N ALA A 28 -11.86 -6.36 6.18
CA ALA A 28 -11.74 -7.77 5.88
C ALA A 28 -12.64 -8.32 4.75
N ARG A 29 -12.06 -8.42 3.54
CA ARG A 29 -12.11 -9.74 2.91
C ARG A 29 -11.51 -10.74 3.92
N VAL A 30 -12.03 -11.96 3.98
CA VAL A 30 -11.58 -13.02 4.92
C VAL A 30 -10.06 -13.27 4.85
N ASP A 31 -9.39 -12.80 3.79
CA ASP A 31 -7.95 -12.90 3.54
C ASP A 31 -7.14 -11.60 3.76
N GLY A 32 -7.77 -10.47 4.13
CA GLY A 32 -7.08 -9.19 4.28
C GLY A 32 -6.54 -8.58 2.98
N SER A 33 -7.03 -8.98 1.79
CA SER A 33 -6.54 -8.45 0.51
C SER A 33 -7.06 -7.02 0.21
N TYR A 34 -6.13 -6.17 -0.26
CA TYR A 34 -6.39 -4.81 -0.73
C TYR A 34 -6.34 -4.78 -2.25
N GLU A 35 -7.11 -3.88 -2.87
CA GLU A 35 -6.87 -3.49 -4.26
C GLU A 35 -5.78 -2.40 -4.31
N HIS A 36 -5.18 -2.22 -5.48
CA HIS A 36 -4.15 -1.21 -5.71
C HIS A 36 -4.55 -0.32 -6.88
N ASN A 37 -4.43 0.99 -6.68
CA ASN A 37 -4.55 1.98 -7.74
C ASN A 37 -3.24 2.74 -7.84
N VAL A 38 -2.94 3.25 -9.03
CA VAL A 38 -1.73 4.03 -9.31
C VAL A 38 -2.15 5.41 -9.79
N LEU A 39 -1.81 6.44 -9.03
CA LEU A 39 -1.94 7.82 -9.49
C LEU A 39 -0.77 8.15 -10.40
N ILE A 40 -1.07 8.59 -11.62
CA ILE A 40 -0.11 9.10 -12.60
C ILE A 40 -0.17 10.63 -12.56
N ARG A 41 0.97 11.27 -12.39
CA ARG A 41 1.17 12.73 -12.44
C ARG A 41 2.16 13.04 -13.55
N ILE A 42 1.79 13.89 -14.50
CA ILE A 42 2.64 14.30 -15.63
C ILE A 42 2.77 15.82 -15.60
N GLU A 43 3.97 16.31 -15.36
CA GLU A 43 4.30 17.72 -15.31
C GLU A 43 4.95 18.16 -16.62
N ALA A 44 4.51 19.30 -17.13
CA ALA A 44 5.07 19.92 -18.31
C ALA A 44 5.37 21.41 -18.09
N GLY A 45 6.46 21.87 -18.68
CA GLY A 45 6.80 23.30 -18.75
C GLY A 45 6.12 23.97 -19.94
N MET A 46 5.46 25.10 -19.69
CA MET A 46 4.90 25.97 -20.73
C MET A 46 4.94 27.43 -20.27
N ARG A 47 5.52 28.33 -21.09
CA ARG A 47 5.58 29.79 -20.82
C ARG A 47 6.10 30.14 -19.41
N GLY A 48 7.13 29.45 -18.95
CA GLY A 48 7.72 29.66 -17.62
C GLY A 48 6.86 29.16 -16.45
N ARG A 49 5.74 28.47 -16.72
CA ARG A 49 4.87 27.84 -15.72
C ARG A 49 4.93 26.32 -15.84
N THR A 50 4.69 25.63 -14.73
CA THR A 50 4.49 24.18 -14.71
C THR A 50 3.00 23.89 -14.73
N ILE A 51 2.58 22.99 -15.63
CA ILE A 51 1.21 22.46 -15.71
C ILE A 51 1.28 20.98 -15.38
N GLU A 52 0.29 20.47 -14.64
CA GLU A 52 0.22 19.07 -14.25
C GLU A 52 -1.07 18.42 -14.75
N GLY A 53 -0.92 17.28 -15.42
CA GLY A 53 -2.00 16.34 -15.70
C GLY A 53 -2.01 15.18 -14.70
N ILE A 54 -3.19 14.77 -14.27
CA ILE A 54 -3.41 13.68 -13.32
C ILE A 54 -4.31 12.60 -13.91
N GLY A 55 -4.04 11.35 -13.57
CA GLY A 55 -4.84 10.21 -14.02
C GLY A 55 -4.74 9.03 -13.07
N GLU A 56 -5.75 8.15 -13.07
CA GLU A 56 -5.75 6.94 -12.26
C GLU A 56 -5.64 5.68 -13.12
N ALA A 57 -4.63 4.88 -12.83
CA ALA A 57 -4.54 3.50 -13.29
C ALA A 57 -5.11 2.56 -12.23
N SER A 58 -6.02 1.69 -12.66
CA SER A 58 -6.72 0.72 -11.79
C SER A 58 -6.53 -0.71 -12.32
N PRO A 59 -5.33 -1.30 -12.17
CA PRO A 59 -5.05 -2.67 -12.63
C PRO A 59 -5.86 -3.69 -11.81
N ARG A 60 -6.48 -4.66 -12.48
CA ARG A 60 -7.28 -5.74 -11.86
C ARG A 60 -6.85 -7.14 -12.33
N GLY A 61 -5.53 -7.30 -12.51
CA GLY A 61 -4.91 -8.57 -12.88
C GLY A 61 -5.07 -8.95 -14.35
N ARG A 62 -4.47 -10.09 -14.72
CA ARG A 62 -4.34 -10.51 -16.12
C ARG A 62 -5.69 -10.78 -16.80
N ALA A 63 -6.65 -11.35 -16.06
CA ALA A 63 -7.96 -11.70 -16.61
C ALA A 63 -8.80 -10.48 -16.99
N LEU A 64 -8.84 -9.45 -16.14
CA LEU A 64 -9.68 -8.27 -16.38
C LEU A 64 -8.97 -7.20 -17.20
N THR A 65 -7.77 -6.79 -16.79
CA THR A 65 -7.08 -5.63 -17.40
C THR A 65 -5.77 -6.00 -18.09
N GLY A 66 -5.40 -7.29 -18.15
CA GLY A 66 -4.12 -7.71 -18.72
C GLY A 66 -2.90 -7.37 -17.86
N ASP A 67 -3.12 -6.93 -16.61
CA ASP A 67 -2.06 -6.44 -15.73
C ASP A 67 -1.38 -7.52 -14.90
N SER A 68 -0.07 -7.35 -14.68
CA SER A 68 0.72 -8.22 -13.82
C SER A 68 1.64 -7.42 -12.90
N LYS A 69 1.80 -7.86 -11.65
CA LYS A 69 2.50 -7.06 -10.63
C LYS A 69 3.93 -6.65 -11.00
N SER A 70 4.70 -7.48 -11.70
CA SER A 70 6.09 -7.18 -12.05
C SER A 70 6.24 -6.59 -13.46
N ARG A 71 5.54 -7.12 -14.47
CA ARG A 71 5.68 -6.63 -15.85
C ARG A 71 4.98 -5.28 -16.05
N SER A 72 3.83 -5.03 -15.41
CA SER A 72 3.15 -3.74 -15.50
C SER A 72 4.02 -2.59 -15.00
N TRP A 73 4.82 -2.81 -13.93
CA TRP A 73 5.75 -1.80 -13.41
C TRP A 73 7.00 -1.61 -14.28
N ARG A 74 7.46 -2.67 -14.97
CA ARG A 74 8.53 -2.53 -15.98
C ARG A 74 8.05 -1.72 -17.18
N PHE A 75 6.85 -2.02 -17.67
CA PHE A 75 6.20 -1.21 -18.70
C PHE A 75 6.08 0.24 -18.27
N LEU A 76 5.51 0.49 -17.08
CA LEU A 76 5.27 1.85 -16.60
C LEU A 76 6.58 2.65 -16.50
N ARG A 77 7.68 2.05 -16.03
CA ARG A 77 9.00 2.69 -16.02
C ARG A 77 9.42 3.14 -17.42
N SER A 78 9.32 2.26 -18.41
CA SER A 78 9.69 2.57 -19.79
C SER A 78 8.74 3.56 -20.44
N ALA A 79 7.45 3.54 -20.07
CA ALA A 79 6.46 4.51 -20.51
C ALA A 79 6.81 5.92 -19.98
N LEU A 80 7.07 6.06 -18.67
CA LEU A 80 7.47 7.36 -18.09
C LEU A 80 8.78 7.89 -18.68
N GLN A 81 9.71 6.99 -19.05
CA GLN A 81 10.93 7.34 -19.78
C GLN A 81 10.65 7.92 -21.16
N GLN A 82 9.78 7.27 -21.94
CA GLN A 82 9.41 7.75 -23.27
C GLN A 82 8.64 9.07 -23.24
N LEU A 83 7.97 9.40 -22.14
CA LEU A 83 7.23 10.65 -22.00
C LEU A 83 8.13 11.87 -21.78
N GLU A 84 9.35 11.71 -21.26
CA GLU A 84 10.26 12.84 -21.05
C GLU A 84 10.59 13.55 -22.37
N GLY A 85 10.44 14.88 -22.40
CA GLY A 85 10.72 15.70 -23.58
C GLY A 85 9.65 15.66 -24.66
N THR A 86 8.59 14.84 -24.51
CA THR A 86 7.44 14.88 -25.43
C THR A 86 6.74 16.23 -25.34
N THR A 87 6.20 16.71 -26.48
CA THR A 87 5.54 18.03 -26.55
C THR A 87 4.09 17.91 -26.96
N LEU A 88 3.23 18.70 -26.31
CA LEU A 88 1.82 18.87 -26.67
C LEU A 88 1.59 20.28 -27.21
N ARG A 89 0.94 20.39 -28.37
CA ARG A 89 0.57 21.68 -28.97
C ARG A 89 -0.60 22.33 -28.22
N ALA A 90 -0.58 23.65 -28.04
CA ALA A 90 -1.60 24.38 -27.26
C ALA A 90 -2.91 24.70 -28.04
N ARG A 91 -3.32 23.84 -28.97
CA ARG A 91 -4.61 23.94 -29.68
C ARG A 91 -5.26 22.56 -29.68
N ALA A 92 -6.59 22.51 -29.52
CA ALA A 92 -7.34 21.26 -29.32
C ALA A 92 -7.04 20.18 -30.38
N GLU A 93 -7.30 20.45 -31.66
CA GLU A 93 -7.08 19.47 -32.74
C GLU A 93 -5.61 18.98 -32.84
N PRO A 94 -4.60 19.88 -32.91
CA PRO A 94 -3.20 19.45 -32.86
C PRO A 94 -2.82 18.65 -31.61
N ALA A 95 -3.33 19.00 -30.43
CA ALA A 95 -3.05 18.29 -29.19
C ALA A 95 -3.67 16.88 -29.19
N ARG A 96 -4.89 16.71 -29.73
CA ARG A 96 -5.51 15.40 -29.91
C ARG A 96 -4.67 14.49 -30.80
N ALA A 97 -4.15 15.03 -31.91
CA ALA A 97 -3.26 14.29 -32.79
C ALA A 97 -1.96 13.89 -32.05
N ASP A 98 -1.35 14.81 -31.29
CA ASP A 98 -0.16 14.50 -30.47
C ASP A 98 -0.45 13.36 -29.47
N LEU A 99 -1.62 13.36 -28.82
CA LEU A 99 -2.03 12.30 -27.89
C LEU A 99 -2.21 10.94 -28.55
N VAL A 100 -2.80 10.90 -29.75
CA VAL A 100 -2.99 9.66 -30.52
C VAL A 100 -1.62 9.03 -30.82
N ASP A 101 -0.66 9.83 -31.29
CA ASP A 101 0.69 9.36 -31.60
C ASP A 101 1.44 8.84 -30.36
N ILE A 102 1.38 9.61 -29.26
CA ILE A 102 2.00 9.22 -27.99
C ILE A 102 1.40 7.89 -27.49
N MET A 103 0.06 7.79 -27.45
CA MET A 103 -0.61 6.59 -26.94
C MET A 103 -0.40 5.37 -27.84
N ALA A 104 -0.26 5.54 -29.16
CA ALA A 104 0.10 4.46 -30.07
C ALA A 104 1.49 3.88 -29.73
N GLY A 105 2.48 4.74 -29.52
CA GLY A 105 3.82 4.31 -29.09
C GLY A 105 3.80 3.55 -27.76
N LEU A 106 3.03 4.03 -26.78
CA LEU A 106 2.91 3.38 -25.47
C LEU A 106 2.19 2.02 -25.54
N ARG A 107 1.19 1.86 -26.41
CA ARG A 107 0.51 0.56 -26.63
C ARG A 107 1.46 -0.48 -27.25
N SER A 108 2.26 -0.06 -28.24
CA SER A 108 3.29 -0.92 -28.84
C SER A 108 4.35 -1.36 -27.83
N LEU A 109 4.77 -0.44 -26.94
CA LEU A 109 5.65 -0.75 -25.83
C LEU A 109 5.00 -1.75 -24.84
N ALA A 110 3.71 -1.57 -24.53
CA ALA A 110 2.97 -2.48 -23.65
C ALA A 110 2.92 -3.91 -24.22
N ALA A 111 2.63 -4.08 -25.51
CA ALA A 111 2.66 -5.37 -26.19
C ALA A 111 4.04 -6.03 -26.11
N THR A 112 5.09 -5.27 -26.42
CA THR A 112 6.48 -5.73 -26.35
C THR A 112 6.85 -6.25 -24.94
N VAL A 113 6.50 -5.50 -23.89
CA VAL A 113 6.85 -5.86 -22.50
C VAL A 113 5.98 -7.01 -21.95
N SER A 114 4.71 -7.07 -22.35
CA SER A 114 3.78 -8.11 -21.90
C SER A 114 4.03 -9.45 -22.61
N LYS A 115 4.50 -9.41 -23.86
CA LYS A 115 4.46 -10.51 -24.84
C LYS A 115 3.03 -10.95 -25.17
N GLU A 116 2.10 -10.00 -25.17
CA GLU A 116 0.69 -10.16 -25.51
C GLU A 116 0.32 -9.19 -26.64
N PRO A 117 -0.79 -9.40 -27.36
CA PRO A 117 -1.31 -8.43 -28.33
C PRO A 117 -1.57 -7.06 -27.70
N GLU A 118 -1.45 -5.97 -28.48
CA GLU A 118 -1.68 -4.60 -27.99
C GLU A 118 -3.05 -4.43 -27.33
N ALA A 119 -4.09 -5.01 -27.92
CA ALA A 119 -5.45 -4.98 -27.39
C ALA A 119 -5.62 -5.72 -26.04
N ALA A 120 -4.60 -6.43 -25.56
CA ALA A 120 -4.60 -7.21 -24.33
C ALA A 120 -3.65 -6.68 -23.25
N ALA A 121 -2.65 -5.88 -23.61
CA ALA A 121 -1.53 -5.56 -22.75
C ALA A 121 -1.82 -4.41 -21.77
N PHE A 122 -1.69 -4.66 -20.46
CA PHE A 122 -1.61 -3.64 -19.39
C PHE A 122 -2.64 -2.50 -19.45
N ARG A 123 -3.88 -2.81 -19.82
CA ARG A 123 -4.93 -1.82 -20.11
C ARG A 123 -5.30 -0.99 -18.89
N GLY A 124 -5.20 -1.56 -17.69
CA GLY A 124 -5.43 -0.84 -16.44
C GLY A 124 -4.35 0.20 -16.15
N MET A 125 -3.09 -0.06 -16.52
CA MET A 125 -2.01 0.92 -16.44
C MET A 125 -2.10 1.98 -17.54
N LEU A 126 -2.36 1.55 -18.78
CA LEU A 126 -2.55 2.46 -19.92
C LEU A 126 -3.68 3.45 -19.65
N ALA A 127 -4.78 3.01 -19.05
CA ALA A 127 -5.91 3.89 -18.72
C ALA A 127 -5.52 5.07 -17.82
N GLY A 128 -4.58 4.88 -16.88
CA GLY A 128 -4.10 5.96 -16.02
C GLY A 128 -3.17 6.94 -16.73
N VAL A 129 -2.30 6.42 -17.61
CA VAL A 129 -1.41 7.26 -18.43
C VAL A 129 -2.21 8.06 -19.46
N ASP A 130 -3.19 7.42 -20.10
CA ASP A 130 -4.17 8.00 -21.02
C ASP A 130 -4.91 9.17 -20.37
N ALA A 131 -5.48 8.96 -19.18
CA ALA A 131 -6.19 9.99 -18.44
C ALA A 131 -5.28 11.17 -18.05
N ALA A 132 -4.05 10.90 -17.58
CA ALA A 132 -3.12 11.96 -17.18
C ALA A 132 -2.65 12.82 -18.36
N LEU A 133 -2.40 12.20 -19.52
CA LEU A 133 -2.04 12.92 -20.74
C LEU A 133 -3.22 13.73 -21.29
N ALA A 134 -4.43 13.17 -21.27
CA ALA A 134 -5.64 13.87 -21.70
C ALA A 134 -5.94 15.09 -20.81
N ASP A 135 -5.80 14.95 -19.49
CA ASP A 135 -5.92 16.05 -18.54
C ASP A 135 -4.84 17.12 -18.77
N LEU A 136 -3.58 16.72 -18.98
CA LEU A 136 -2.48 17.64 -19.31
C LEU A 136 -2.76 18.41 -20.61
N ALA A 137 -3.23 17.73 -21.64
CA ALA A 137 -3.53 18.34 -22.95
C ALA A 137 -4.68 19.35 -22.83
N ALA A 138 -5.77 18.97 -22.15
CA ALA A 138 -6.90 19.85 -21.90
C ALA A 138 -6.49 21.11 -21.12
N LYS A 139 -5.65 20.97 -20.07
CA LYS A 139 -5.07 22.10 -19.32
C LYS A 139 -4.11 22.95 -20.15
N THR A 140 -3.36 22.32 -21.06
CA THR A 140 -2.45 23.01 -21.99
C THR A 140 -3.24 23.90 -22.97
N VAL A 141 -4.41 23.44 -23.40
CA VAL A 141 -5.34 24.21 -24.27
C VAL A 141 -6.16 25.22 -23.45
N GLY A 142 -6.43 24.93 -22.18
CA GLY A 142 -7.23 25.78 -21.28
C GLY A 142 -8.73 25.49 -21.33
N THR A 143 -9.13 24.25 -21.61
CA THR A 143 -10.54 23.83 -21.69
C THR A 143 -10.82 22.68 -20.73
N ALA A 144 -12.09 22.50 -20.32
CA ALA A 144 -12.51 21.27 -19.63
C ALA A 144 -12.21 20.04 -20.49
N LEU A 145 -11.99 18.88 -19.85
CA LEU A 145 -11.64 17.65 -20.56
C LEU A 145 -12.75 17.23 -21.52
N ALA A 146 -14.02 17.31 -21.13
CA ALA A 146 -15.13 16.98 -22.01
C ALA A 146 -15.13 17.81 -23.30
N ASP A 147 -14.92 19.12 -23.21
CA ASP A 147 -14.85 20.01 -24.38
C ASP A 147 -13.60 19.73 -25.21
N PHE A 148 -12.48 19.47 -24.53
CA PHE A 148 -11.25 19.01 -25.19
C PHE A 148 -11.46 17.69 -25.91
N LEU A 149 -12.34 16.80 -25.45
CA LEU A 149 -12.70 15.55 -26.14
C LEU A 149 -13.81 15.75 -27.19
N GLY A 150 -14.41 16.94 -27.29
CA GLY A 150 -15.45 17.28 -28.28
C GLY A 150 -16.87 16.98 -27.82
N GLY A 151 -17.09 16.88 -26.51
CA GLY A 151 -18.39 16.73 -25.89
C GLY A 151 -19.22 18.00 -25.89
N THR A 152 -20.53 17.85 -25.94
CA THR A 152 -21.50 18.96 -25.84
C THR A 152 -22.64 18.67 -24.86
N ARG A 153 -22.71 17.46 -24.29
CA ARG A 153 -23.82 17.00 -23.45
C ARG A 153 -23.63 17.40 -22.00
N ARG A 154 -24.51 18.22 -21.41
CA ARG A 154 -24.55 18.47 -19.96
C ARG A 154 -26.00 18.67 -19.50
N PRO A 155 -26.52 18.00 -18.44
CA PRO A 155 -25.91 16.99 -17.56
C PRO A 155 -25.96 15.53 -18.10
N VAL A 156 -25.31 14.58 -17.41
CA VAL A 156 -25.28 13.14 -17.79
C VAL A 156 -26.10 12.28 -16.80
N GLU A 157 -27.03 11.47 -17.32
CA GLU A 157 -27.75 10.49 -16.51
C GLU A 157 -26.84 9.34 -16.08
N ALA A 158 -26.87 9.00 -14.78
CA ALA A 158 -26.08 7.92 -14.23
C ALA A 158 -26.88 7.03 -13.30
N ALA A 159 -26.65 5.72 -13.44
CA ALA A 159 -27.23 4.71 -12.60
C ALA A 159 -26.47 4.61 -11.27
N ALA A 160 -27.22 4.52 -10.17
CA ALA A 160 -26.64 4.13 -8.88
C ALA A 160 -26.18 2.68 -8.95
N VAL A 161 -24.96 2.37 -8.51
CA VAL A 161 -24.43 1.01 -8.55
C VAL A 161 -24.65 0.34 -7.20
N VAL A 162 -25.27 -0.84 -7.19
CA VAL A 162 -25.58 -1.63 -5.98
C VAL A 162 -25.08 -3.06 -6.16
N ARG A 163 -24.38 -3.61 -5.17
CA ARG A 163 -23.85 -4.99 -5.24
C ARG A 163 -24.90 -5.98 -4.76
N ALA A 164 -25.33 -6.89 -5.62
CA ALA A 164 -26.42 -7.82 -5.35
C ALA A 164 -26.06 -8.98 -4.40
N HIS A 165 -24.80 -9.44 -4.37
CA HIS A 165 -24.35 -10.56 -3.52
C HIS A 165 -24.31 -10.27 -2.00
N ARG A 166 -24.81 -9.11 -1.55
CA ARG A 166 -24.85 -8.73 -0.13
C ARG A 166 -25.99 -9.47 0.58
N THR A 167 -25.95 -9.54 1.92
CA THR A 167 -27.09 -10.05 2.71
C THR A 167 -28.36 -9.23 2.39
N SER A 168 -29.54 -9.85 2.41
CA SER A 168 -30.80 -9.20 2.02
C SER A 168 -31.05 -7.87 2.77
N SER A 169 -30.72 -7.82 4.06
CA SER A 169 -30.81 -6.60 4.88
C SER A 169 -29.86 -5.47 4.44
N ARG A 170 -28.67 -5.80 3.92
CA ARG A 170 -27.71 -4.82 3.40
C ARG A 170 -28.11 -4.37 2.00
N LEU A 171 -28.55 -5.30 1.15
CA LEU A 171 -29.06 -4.99 -0.18
C LEU A 171 -30.24 -4.01 -0.10
N LEU A 172 -31.23 -4.28 0.76
CA LEU A 172 -32.37 -3.36 0.97
C LEU A 172 -31.94 -1.97 1.45
N ARG A 173 -30.95 -1.89 2.32
CA ARG A 173 -30.41 -0.61 2.80
C ARG A 173 -29.74 0.17 1.67
N ASP A 174 -28.90 -0.50 0.89
CA ASP A 174 -28.16 0.11 -0.21
C ASP A 174 -29.14 0.58 -1.30
N LEU A 175 -30.17 -0.22 -1.63
CA LEU A 175 -31.25 0.15 -2.55
C LEU A 175 -32.07 1.37 -2.09
N ARG A 176 -32.43 1.44 -0.80
CA ARG A 176 -33.14 2.61 -0.24
C ARG A 176 -32.30 3.89 -0.33
N ALA A 177 -30.99 3.77 -0.22
CA ALA A 177 -30.08 4.92 -0.39
C ALA A 177 -29.98 5.41 -1.85
N CYS A 178 -30.44 4.60 -2.81
CA CYS A 178 -30.49 4.94 -4.23
C CYS A 178 -31.81 5.58 -4.67
N ALA A 179 -32.73 5.90 -3.75
CA ALA A 179 -33.97 6.60 -4.07
C ALA A 179 -33.69 7.92 -4.81
N GLY A 180 -34.42 8.16 -5.91
CA GLY A 180 -34.30 9.37 -6.73
C GLY A 180 -33.15 9.36 -7.75
N TYR A 181 -32.42 8.25 -7.92
CA TYR A 181 -31.50 8.11 -9.04
C TYR A 181 -32.25 7.80 -10.36
N PRO A 182 -31.75 8.26 -11.52
CA PRO A 182 -32.35 7.98 -12.83
C PRO A 182 -32.45 6.49 -13.18
N ALA A 183 -31.58 5.65 -12.63
CA ALA A 183 -31.58 4.20 -12.81
C ALA A 183 -30.80 3.52 -11.68
N ILE A 184 -30.98 2.21 -11.52
CA ILE A 184 -30.20 1.38 -10.57
C ILE A 184 -29.50 0.25 -11.33
N ASN A 185 -28.18 0.19 -11.20
CA ASN A 185 -27.33 -0.87 -11.72
C ASN A 185 -26.95 -1.88 -10.61
N LEU A 186 -27.54 -3.07 -10.66
CA LEU A 186 -27.26 -4.20 -9.80
C LEU A 186 -26.10 -5.03 -10.38
N VAL A 187 -24.95 -5.05 -9.68
CA VAL A 187 -23.73 -5.75 -10.13
C VAL A 187 -23.37 -6.92 -9.22
N ASP A 188 -22.42 -7.75 -9.67
CA ASP A 188 -21.94 -8.95 -8.98
C ASP A 188 -23.08 -9.96 -8.68
N ILE A 189 -24.03 -10.09 -9.61
CA ILE A 189 -25.13 -11.07 -9.50
C ILE A 189 -24.57 -12.46 -9.82
N ALA A 190 -24.77 -13.42 -8.91
CA ALA A 190 -24.12 -14.74 -8.99
C ALA A 190 -24.67 -15.68 -10.08
N GLY A 191 -25.88 -15.42 -10.59
CA GLY A 191 -26.52 -16.24 -11.61
C GLY A 191 -27.99 -15.87 -11.84
N PRO A 192 -28.72 -16.63 -12.69
CA PRO A 192 -30.08 -16.31 -13.12
C PRO A 192 -31.09 -16.13 -11.99
N ASP A 193 -31.19 -17.08 -11.05
CA ASP A 193 -32.20 -17.00 -9.97
C ASP A 193 -31.95 -15.78 -9.09
N ALA A 194 -30.68 -15.53 -8.75
CA ALA A 194 -30.29 -14.34 -7.99
C ALA A 194 -30.57 -13.03 -8.75
N ALA A 195 -30.57 -13.04 -10.08
CA ALA A 195 -30.90 -11.87 -10.90
C ALA A 195 -32.38 -11.53 -10.78
N ILE A 196 -33.25 -12.54 -10.83
CA ILE A 196 -34.71 -12.39 -10.68
C ILE A 196 -35.04 -11.84 -9.30
N ASP A 197 -34.47 -12.46 -8.25
CA ASP A 197 -34.69 -12.03 -6.87
C ASP A 197 -34.19 -10.61 -6.62
N ALA A 198 -33.00 -10.27 -7.14
CA ALA A 198 -32.43 -8.93 -7.01
C ALA A 198 -33.27 -7.88 -7.76
N ALA A 199 -33.76 -8.21 -8.97
CA ALA A 199 -34.61 -7.33 -9.75
C ALA A 199 -35.95 -7.06 -9.05
N ALA A 200 -36.63 -8.12 -8.58
CA ALA A 200 -37.88 -7.99 -7.83
C ALA A 200 -37.69 -7.19 -6.54
N THR A 201 -36.60 -7.45 -5.81
CA THR A 201 -36.25 -6.71 -4.60
C THR A 201 -36.04 -5.22 -4.91
N ALA A 202 -35.27 -4.89 -5.96
CA ALA A 202 -35.03 -3.51 -6.36
C ALA A 202 -36.32 -2.81 -6.82
N ALA A 203 -37.15 -3.47 -7.64
CA ALA A 203 -38.43 -2.93 -8.08
C ALA A 203 -39.37 -2.63 -6.90
N SER A 204 -39.40 -3.50 -5.88
CA SER A 204 -40.22 -3.29 -4.67
C SER A 204 -39.78 -2.07 -3.83
N VAL A 205 -38.52 -1.66 -3.94
CA VAL A 205 -37.94 -0.57 -3.15
C VAL A 205 -37.90 0.74 -3.94
N ALA A 206 -37.47 0.69 -5.20
CA ALA A 206 -37.28 1.85 -6.06
C ALA A 206 -38.51 2.20 -6.91
N GLY A 207 -39.51 1.31 -6.96
CA GLY A 207 -40.71 1.44 -7.77
C GLY A 207 -40.50 1.04 -9.24
N LEU A 208 -41.62 0.74 -9.91
CA LEU A 208 -41.66 0.28 -11.31
C LEU A 208 -41.32 1.37 -12.34
N GLY A 209 -41.26 2.63 -11.91
CA GLY A 209 -40.83 3.75 -12.77
C GLY A 209 -39.32 3.91 -12.88
N THR A 210 -38.54 3.19 -12.06
CA THR A 210 -37.07 3.30 -12.04
C THR A 210 -36.46 2.20 -12.92
N PRO A 211 -35.73 2.55 -14.00
CA PRO A 211 -35.00 1.58 -14.81
C PRO A 211 -34.02 0.74 -13.99
N LEU A 212 -33.94 -0.56 -14.30
CA LEU A 212 -32.99 -1.49 -13.68
C LEU A 212 -31.96 -1.97 -14.70
N TRP A 213 -30.70 -2.02 -14.29
CA TRP A 213 -29.60 -2.60 -15.06
C TRP A 213 -29.01 -3.76 -14.28
N LEU A 214 -29.11 -4.98 -14.80
CA LEU A 214 -28.63 -6.21 -14.18
C LEU A 214 -27.29 -6.64 -14.80
N GLY A 215 -26.20 -6.47 -14.06
CA GLY A 215 -24.86 -6.94 -14.40
C GLY A 215 -24.56 -8.30 -13.78
N LEU A 216 -24.56 -9.34 -14.60
CA LEU A 216 -24.26 -10.71 -14.19
C LEU A 216 -22.76 -10.95 -14.08
N GLY A 217 -22.35 -11.60 -12.99
CA GLY A 217 -20.99 -12.13 -12.82
C GLY A 217 -20.90 -13.61 -13.18
N GLY A 218 -19.67 -14.12 -13.28
CA GLY A 218 -19.41 -15.56 -13.44
C GLY A 218 -19.65 -16.07 -14.87
N THR A 219 -20.25 -17.26 -14.98
CA THR A 219 -20.51 -17.92 -16.25
C THR A 219 -22.01 -18.13 -16.45
N LEU A 220 -22.49 -17.97 -17.68
CA LEU A 220 -23.89 -18.15 -18.05
C LEU A 220 -23.96 -19.01 -19.32
N THR A 221 -24.70 -20.12 -19.29
CA THR A 221 -24.91 -20.93 -20.50
C THR A 221 -26.03 -20.35 -21.37
N ARG A 222 -26.08 -20.77 -22.65
CA ARG A 222 -27.13 -20.31 -23.58
C ARG A 222 -28.55 -20.54 -23.03
N ALA A 223 -28.83 -21.78 -22.61
CA ALA A 223 -30.13 -22.15 -22.06
C ALA A 223 -30.49 -21.40 -20.76
N GLN A 224 -29.49 -21.11 -19.92
CA GLN A 224 -29.71 -20.34 -18.70
C GLN A 224 -30.07 -18.88 -18.99
N GLY A 225 -29.43 -18.27 -19.99
CA GLY A 225 -29.72 -16.89 -20.38
C GLY A 225 -31.08 -16.74 -21.06
N GLU A 226 -31.44 -17.67 -21.94
CA GLU A 226 -32.77 -17.72 -22.56
C GLU A 226 -33.87 -17.79 -21.51
N LYS A 227 -33.78 -18.78 -20.61
CA LYS A 227 -34.73 -18.95 -19.50
C LYS A 227 -34.79 -17.71 -18.60
N LEU A 228 -33.65 -17.07 -18.33
CA LEU A 228 -33.63 -15.84 -17.54
C LEU A 228 -34.42 -14.72 -18.22
N VAL A 229 -34.24 -14.53 -19.52
CA VAL A 229 -34.96 -13.51 -20.30
C VAL A 229 -36.46 -13.78 -20.29
N GLU A 230 -36.87 -15.04 -20.48
CA GLU A 230 -38.28 -15.43 -20.41
C GLU A 230 -38.89 -15.14 -19.03
N MET A 231 -38.19 -15.52 -17.95
CA MET A 231 -38.68 -15.29 -16.60
C MET A 231 -38.76 -13.81 -16.22
N LEU A 232 -37.80 -12.99 -16.68
CA LEU A 232 -37.85 -11.54 -16.50
C LEU A 232 -39.01 -10.93 -17.31
N ALA A 233 -39.25 -11.43 -18.52
CA ALA A 233 -40.34 -11.00 -19.38
C ALA A 233 -41.70 -11.31 -18.77
N ASP A 234 -41.90 -12.53 -18.29
CA ASP A 234 -43.17 -12.95 -17.66
C ASP A 234 -43.48 -12.11 -16.42
N ARG A 235 -42.49 -11.83 -15.57
CA ARG A 235 -42.64 -10.95 -14.40
C ARG A 235 -42.90 -9.49 -14.78
N MET A 236 -42.27 -9.00 -15.85
CA MET A 236 -42.54 -7.64 -16.35
C MET A 236 -43.98 -7.52 -16.88
N SER A 237 -44.46 -8.52 -17.61
CA SER A 237 -45.86 -8.59 -18.07
C SER A 237 -46.87 -8.71 -16.92
N ALA A 238 -46.48 -9.35 -15.81
CA ALA A 238 -47.26 -9.39 -14.57
C ALA A 238 -47.24 -8.06 -13.78
N GLY A 239 -46.48 -7.05 -14.23
CA GLY A 239 -46.36 -5.76 -13.54
C GLY A 239 -45.47 -5.80 -12.30
N GLU A 240 -44.62 -6.82 -12.14
CA GLU A 240 -43.70 -6.95 -10.99
C GLU A 240 -42.36 -6.25 -11.22
N LEU A 241 -42.00 -5.98 -12.48
CA LEU A 241 -40.72 -5.39 -12.90
C LEU A 241 -40.96 -4.14 -13.76
N PRO A 242 -40.01 -3.17 -13.75
CA PRO A 242 -40.12 -1.94 -14.53
C PRO A 242 -40.11 -2.20 -16.04
N ARG A 243 -40.76 -1.33 -16.81
CA ARG A 243 -40.82 -1.38 -18.28
C ARG A 243 -39.50 -1.03 -18.98
N HIS A 244 -38.44 -0.78 -18.22
CA HIS A 244 -37.07 -0.58 -18.72
C HIS A 244 -36.10 -1.40 -17.89
N LEU A 245 -35.68 -2.55 -18.42
CA LEU A 245 -34.72 -3.44 -17.78
C LEU A 245 -33.56 -3.73 -18.74
N VAL A 246 -32.34 -3.37 -18.35
CA VAL A 246 -31.12 -3.72 -19.08
C VAL A 246 -30.55 -5.00 -18.48
N LEU A 247 -30.31 -6.01 -19.31
CA LEU A 247 -29.62 -7.23 -18.93
C LEU A 247 -28.23 -7.26 -19.58
N GLN A 248 -27.18 -7.29 -18.76
CA GLN A 248 -25.79 -7.38 -19.20
C GLN A 248 -25.17 -8.71 -18.76
N PRO A 249 -25.06 -9.69 -19.66
CA PRO A 249 -24.42 -10.98 -19.37
C PRO A 249 -22.90 -10.88 -19.21
N PRO A 250 -22.25 -11.92 -18.64
CA PRO A 250 -20.79 -11.95 -18.52
C PRO A 250 -20.09 -11.98 -19.88
N HIS A 251 -19.07 -11.14 -20.06
CA HIS A 251 -18.35 -10.88 -21.32
C HIS A 251 -17.95 -12.11 -22.14
N ASP A 252 -17.42 -13.16 -21.49
CA ASP A 252 -16.80 -14.31 -22.15
C ASP A 252 -17.68 -15.57 -22.19
N SER A 253 -18.90 -15.49 -21.66
CA SER A 253 -19.77 -16.67 -21.52
C SER A 253 -20.85 -16.79 -22.60
N VAL A 254 -21.12 -15.71 -23.32
CA VAL A 254 -22.26 -15.61 -24.24
C VAL A 254 -21.78 -15.08 -25.59
N THR A 255 -22.28 -15.65 -26.68
CA THR A 255 -21.91 -15.20 -28.03
C THR A 255 -22.78 -14.01 -28.47
N PRO A 256 -22.32 -13.16 -29.40
CA PRO A 256 -23.15 -12.10 -29.96
C PRO A 256 -24.46 -12.59 -30.58
N ALA A 257 -24.47 -13.80 -31.14
CA ALA A 257 -25.68 -14.41 -31.71
C ALA A 257 -26.72 -14.74 -30.63
N ASP A 258 -26.28 -15.30 -29.50
CA ASP A 258 -27.17 -15.59 -28.37
C ASP A 258 -27.85 -14.30 -27.85
N LEU A 259 -27.09 -13.19 -27.75
CA LEU A 259 -27.65 -11.91 -27.28
C LEU A 259 -28.73 -11.36 -28.22
N VAL A 260 -28.57 -11.52 -29.53
CA VAL A 260 -29.52 -11.05 -30.54
C VAL A 260 -30.79 -11.92 -30.52
N GLU A 261 -30.63 -13.24 -30.39
CA GLU A 261 -31.75 -14.16 -30.24
C GLU A 261 -32.55 -13.86 -28.96
N TRP A 262 -31.87 -13.64 -27.84
CA TRP A 262 -32.51 -13.27 -26.57
C TRP A 262 -33.21 -11.92 -26.65
N GLN A 263 -32.66 -10.94 -27.38
CA GLN A 263 -33.35 -9.68 -27.63
C GLN A 263 -34.64 -9.91 -28.43
N ALA A 264 -34.63 -10.78 -29.44
CA ALA A 264 -35.83 -11.11 -30.20
C ALA A 264 -36.90 -11.79 -29.33
N ILE A 265 -36.51 -12.70 -28.43
CA ILE A 265 -37.42 -13.33 -27.45
C ILE A 265 -38.03 -12.27 -26.52
N ALA A 266 -37.20 -11.36 -26.01
CA ALA A 266 -37.66 -10.24 -25.17
C ALA A 266 -38.66 -9.35 -25.90
N ASP A 267 -38.37 -8.95 -27.13
CA ASP A 267 -39.20 -8.03 -27.93
C ASP A 267 -40.56 -8.66 -28.29
N VAL A 268 -40.62 -9.98 -28.47
CA VAL A 268 -41.90 -10.70 -28.70
C VAL A 268 -42.74 -10.75 -27.43
N LYS A 269 -42.13 -11.08 -26.29
CA LYS A 269 -42.87 -11.25 -25.03
C LYS A 269 -43.25 -9.92 -24.39
N VAL A 270 -42.37 -8.92 -24.47
CA VAL A 270 -42.55 -7.60 -23.87
C VAL A 270 -42.13 -6.52 -24.87
N PRO A 271 -42.96 -6.25 -25.88
CA PRO A 271 -42.60 -5.33 -26.95
C PRO A 271 -42.35 -3.91 -26.41
N PRO A 272 -41.37 -3.18 -26.98
CA PRO A 272 -41.16 -1.77 -26.70
C PRO A 272 -42.45 -0.97 -26.96
N ASP A 273 -42.79 -0.08 -26.04
CA ASP A 273 -43.96 0.80 -26.16
C ASP A 273 -43.67 2.16 -25.50
N PRO A 274 -44.63 3.10 -25.46
CA PRO A 274 -44.42 4.40 -24.83
C PRO A 274 -44.07 4.37 -23.33
N SER A 275 -44.32 3.25 -22.63
CA SER A 275 -43.99 3.09 -21.20
C SER A 275 -42.54 2.65 -20.96
N GLY A 276 -41.86 2.13 -21.99
CA GLY A 276 -40.45 1.78 -21.91
C GLY A 276 -40.00 0.79 -23.00
N PRO A 277 -38.68 0.57 -23.13
CA PRO A 277 -38.10 -0.30 -24.16
C PRO A 277 -38.25 -1.80 -23.85
N GLY A 278 -38.89 -2.20 -22.74
CA GLY A 278 -38.96 -3.59 -22.30
C GLY A 278 -37.61 -4.07 -21.75
N ILE A 279 -37.21 -5.28 -22.14
CA ILE A 279 -35.92 -5.88 -21.77
C ILE A 279 -34.89 -5.58 -22.86
N VAL A 280 -33.76 -5.03 -22.45
CA VAL A 280 -32.69 -4.57 -23.33
C VAL A 280 -31.42 -5.37 -23.06
N LEU A 281 -30.98 -6.17 -24.03
CA LEU A 281 -29.76 -6.94 -23.94
C LEU A 281 -28.57 -6.04 -24.27
N MET A 282 -27.61 -5.96 -23.34
CA MET A 282 -26.40 -5.17 -23.50
C MET A 282 -25.17 -6.07 -23.57
N GLY A 283 -24.46 -5.99 -24.69
CA GLY A 283 -23.18 -6.66 -24.86
C GLY A 283 -22.08 -5.89 -24.14
N ASP A 284 -21.14 -6.59 -23.52
CA ASP A 284 -19.99 -5.97 -22.86
C ASP A 284 -18.78 -6.04 -23.79
N ALA A 285 -18.06 -4.94 -24.00
CA ALA A 285 -16.89 -4.91 -24.87
C ALA A 285 -15.63 -4.48 -24.11
N ALA A 286 -14.60 -5.34 -24.16
CA ALA A 286 -13.30 -5.09 -23.57
C ALA A 286 -12.28 -4.47 -24.53
N CYS A 287 -12.59 -4.38 -25.82
CA CYS A 287 -11.72 -3.76 -26.82
C CYS A 287 -12.52 -3.39 -28.08
N ALA A 288 -11.89 -2.63 -28.98
CA ALA A 288 -12.48 -2.21 -30.25
C ALA A 288 -13.00 -3.38 -31.09
N ALA A 289 -12.22 -4.47 -31.20
CA ALA A 289 -12.59 -5.63 -32.00
C ALA A 289 -13.86 -6.31 -31.49
N THR A 290 -13.99 -6.51 -30.18
CA THR A 290 -15.20 -7.09 -29.59
C THR A 290 -16.40 -6.15 -29.71
N ALA A 291 -16.19 -4.85 -29.56
CA ALA A 291 -17.25 -3.85 -29.74
C ALA A 291 -17.82 -3.89 -31.17
N LYS A 292 -16.96 -3.92 -32.19
CA LYS A 292 -17.38 -4.09 -33.59
C LYS A 292 -18.09 -5.41 -33.85
N LYS A 293 -17.58 -6.51 -33.28
CA LYS A 293 -18.19 -7.83 -33.43
C LYS A 293 -19.63 -7.85 -32.88
N LEU A 294 -19.86 -7.20 -31.74
CA LEU A 294 -21.20 -7.06 -31.15
C LEU A 294 -22.10 -6.17 -32.02
N ALA A 295 -21.61 -5.03 -32.49
CA ALA A 295 -22.40 -4.13 -33.33
C ALA A 295 -22.77 -4.80 -34.67
N GLY A 296 -21.81 -5.45 -35.32
CA GLY A 296 -22.00 -6.16 -36.58
C GLY A 296 -22.91 -7.40 -36.50
N SER A 297 -23.17 -7.94 -35.31
CA SER A 297 -24.16 -9.01 -35.14
C SER A 297 -25.61 -8.50 -35.13
N GLY A 298 -25.81 -7.18 -35.12
CA GLY A 298 -27.13 -6.54 -35.02
C GLY A 298 -27.50 -6.08 -33.61
N LEU A 299 -26.63 -6.29 -32.61
CA LEU A 299 -26.88 -5.85 -31.24
C LEU A 299 -26.85 -4.32 -31.14
N LYS A 300 -27.89 -3.73 -30.54
CA LYS A 300 -28.06 -2.27 -30.51
C LYS A 300 -27.46 -1.59 -29.26
N LYS A 301 -27.15 -2.33 -28.19
CA LYS A 301 -26.60 -1.75 -26.95
C LYS A 301 -25.27 -2.40 -26.57
N ILE A 302 -24.23 -1.58 -26.38
CA ILE A 302 -22.88 -2.04 -26.05
C ILE A 302 -22.31 -1.25 -24.89
N SER A 303 -21.88 -1.93 -23.82
CA SER A 303 -21.12 -1.35 -22.71
C SER A 303 -19.62 -1.32 -23.03
N LEU A 304 -18.99 -0.17 -22.78
CA LEU A 304 -17.55 0.03 -22.82
C LEU A 304 -17.04 0.22 -21.39
N ASN A 305 -16.07 -0.61 -20.98
CA ASN A 305 -15.43 -0.48 -19.67
C ASN A 305 -14.06 0.21 -19.81
N VAL A 306 -13.86 1.36 -19.16
CA VAL A 306 -12.69 2.23 -19.39
C VAL A 306 -11.35 1.51 -19.18
N GLN A 307 -11.18 0.80 -18.07
CA GLN A 307 -9.92 0.14 -17.74
C GLN A 307 -9.71 -1.17 -18.52
N ARG A 308 -10.79 -1.77 -19.01
CA ARG A 308 -10.70 -2.95 -19.87
C ARG A 308 -10.42 -2.58 -21.31
N VAL A 309 -10.93 -1.45 -21.81
CA VAL A 309 -10.63 -0.96 -23.17
C VAL A 309 -9.23 -0.32 -23.23
N GLY A 310 -8.78 0.32 -22.15
CA GLY A 310 -7.41 0.84 -22.01
C GLY A 310 -7.30 2.35 -21.91
N GLY A 311 -8.37 3.06 -21.53
CA GLY A 311 -8.34 4.51 -21.29
C GLY A 311 -9.55 5.25 -21.85
N ALA A 312 -9.63 6.53 -21.51
CA ALA A 312 -10.71 7.41 -21.95
C ALA A 312 -10.63 7.70 -23.45
N LEU A 313 -9.42 7.96 -23.99
CA LEU A 313 -9.24 8.19 -25.42
C LEU A 313 -9.56 6.92 -26.22
N ALA A 314 -9.10 5.76 -25.74
CA ALA A 314 -9.40 4.48 -26.38
C ALA A 314 -10.92 4.18 -26.43
N VAL A 315 -11.65 4.50 -25.36
CA VAL A 315 -13.12 4.38 -25.34
C VAL A 315 -13.77 5.37 -26.31
N LEU A 316 -13.30 6.62 -26.37
CA LEU A 316 -13.82 7.63 -27.29
C LEU A 316 -13.60 7.24 -28.75
N ASP A 317 -12.44 6.68 -29.09
CA ASP A 317 -12.13 6.19 -30.44
C ASP A 317 -13.10 5.08 -30.86
N VAL A 318 -13.31 4.09 -29.97
CA VAL A 318 -14.28 3.01 -30.21
C VAL A 318 -15.69 3.57 -30.37
N ALA A 319 -16.10 4.52 -29.53
CA ALA A 319 -17.41 5.13 -29.58
C ALA A 319 -17.66 5.90 -30.89
N ARG A 320 -16.69 6.70 -31.35
CA ARG A 320 -16.79 7.43 -32.63
C ARG A 320 -16.85 6.51 -33.83
N GLN A 321 -16.07 5.44 -33.79
CA GLN A 321 -16.09 4.42 -34.83
C GLN A 321 -17.46 3.74 -34.90
N LEU A 322 -18.00 3.30 -33.76
CA LEU A 322 -19.34 2.71 -33.70
C LEU A 322 -20.42 3.70 -34.15
N HIS A 323 -20.33 4.97 -33.76
CA HIS A 323 -21.29 5.99 -34.18
C HIS A 323 -21.30 6.19 -35.70
N THR A 324 -20.13 6.10 -36.35
CA THR A 324 -19.98 6.27 -37.80
C THR A 324 -20.42 5.03 -38.58
N GLU A 325 -20.03 3.84 -38.12
CA GLU A 325 -20.28 2.57 -38.83
C GLU A 325 -21.67 1.97 -38.49
N TYR A 326 -22.21 2.28 -37.31
CA TYR A 326 -23.44 1.68 -36.75
C TYR A 326 -24.28 2.73 -36.01
N ALA A 327 -24.92 3.64 -36.75
CA ALA A 327 -25.64 4.80 -36.21
C ALA A 327 -26.67 4.48 -35.10
N ASP A 328 -27.32 3.31 -35.18
CA ASP A 328 -28.36 2.87 -34.25
C ASP A 328 -27.82 2.34 -32.91
N VAL A 329 -26.50 2.11 -32.82
CA VAL A 329 -25.87 1.58 -31.62
C VAL A 329 -25.83 2.66 -30.55
N ARG A 330 -26.28 2.29 -29.35
CA ARG A 330 -26.21 3.11 -28.14
C ARG A 330 -25.25 2.51 -27.13
N LEU A 331 -24.59 3.38 -26.38
CA LEU A 331 -23.47 3.00 -25.54
C LEU A 331 -23.86 2.97 -24.06
N GLY A 332 -23.28 2.00 -23.35
CA GLY A 332 -23.11 2.02 -21.91
C GLY A 332 -21.67 2.35 -21.55
N LEU A 333 -21.45 3.05 -20.45
CA LEU A 333 -20.13 3.33 -19.89
C LEU A 333 -20.05 2.75 -18.48
N SER A 334 -19.02 1.94 -18.24
CA SER A 334 -18.74 1.32 -16.95
C SER A 334 -17.26 1.40 -16.58
N THR A 335 -16.95 1.04 -15.34
CA THR A 335 -15.59 1.03 -14.80
C THR A 335 -15.39 -0.19 -13.91
N VAL A 336 -14.14 -0.58 -13.68
CA VAL A 336 -13.82 -1.52 -12.60
C VAL A 336 -14.19 -0.91 -11.24
N PRO A 337 -14.51 -1.73 -10.23
CA PRO A 337 -14.76 -1.22 -8.89
C PRO A 337 -13.48 -0.63 -8.28
N HIS A 338 -13.67 0.18 -7.24
CA HIS A 338 -12.60 0.74 -6.41
C HIS A 338 -11.75 1.82 -7.08
N ILE A 339 -12.36 2.64 -7.94
CA ILE A 339 -11.70 3.84 -8.48
C ILE A 339 -11.68 4.96 -7.44
N SER A 340 -10.73 5.89 -7.54
CA SER A 340 -10.66 7.08 -6.67
C SER A 340 -11.55 8.22 -7.18
N GLY A 341 -11.53 9.35 -6.46
CA GLY A 341 -12.13 10.59 -6.94
C GLY A 341 -11.54 11.06 -8.28
N VAL A 342 -10.26 10.80 -8.54
CA VAL A 342 -9.62 11.14 -9.83
C VAL A 342 -10.22 10.31 -10.96
N GLY A 343 -10.35 8.99 -10.76
CA GLY A 343 -11.00 8.11 -11.73
C GLY A 343 -12.47 8.48 -11.96
N ALA A 344 -13.17 8.94 -10.92
CA ALA A 344 -14.56 9.40 -11.02
C ALA A 344 -14.68 10.67 -11.88
N CYS A 345 -13.81 11.67 -11.67
CA CYS A 345 -13.77 12.87 -12.51
C CYS A 345 -13.49 12.50 -13.99
N THR A 346 -12.52 11.63 -14.25
CA THR A 346 -12.25 11.15 -15.62
C THR A 346 -13.48 10.50 -16.25
N MET A 347 -14.21 9.68 -15.49
CA MET A 347 -15.44 9.03 -15.97
C MET A 347 -16.55 10.04 -16.29
N ALA A 348 -16.74 11.06 -15.44
CA ALA A 348 -17.74 12.11 -15.66
C ALA A 348 -17.46 12.94 -16.93
N GLU A 349 -16.20 13.36 -17.10
CA GLU A 349 -15.75 14.09 -18.29
C GLU A 349 -15.87 13.26 -19.57
N LEU A 350 -15.48 11.98 -19.52
CA LEU A 350 -15.63 11.07 -20.65
C LEU A 350 -17.09 10.85 -21.02
N ALA A 351 -17.97 10.62 -20.04
CA ALA A 351 -19.39 10.38 -20.28
C ALA A 351 -20.07 11.58 -20.98
N THR A 352 -19.61 12.79 -20.68
CA THR A 352 -20.03 14.07 -21.30
C THR A 352 -19.57 14.16 -22.76
N ALA A 353 -18.45 13.52 -23.11
CA ALA A 353 -17.86 13.52 -24.44
C ALA A 353 -18.32 12.40 -25.38
N LEU A 354 -18.93 11.35 -24.86
CA LEU A 354 -19.30 10.19 -25.67
C LEU A 354 -20.54 10.44 -26.55
N PRO A 355 -20.48 10.14 -27.87
CA PRO A 355 -21.67 10.13 -28.71
C PRO A 355 -22.58 8.94 -28.31
N ASN A 356 -23.89 9.09 -28.52
CA ASN A 356 -24.87 8.01 -28.35
C ASN A 356 -24.85 7.26 -27.00
N LEU A 357 -24.38 7.88 -25.92
CA LEU A 357 -24.38 7.27 -24.58
C LEU A 357 -25.79 7.29 -23.98
N ASP A 358 -26.32 6.12 -23.61
CA ASP A 358 -27.62 5.97 -22.94
C ASP A 358 -27.45 5.57 -21.46
N TYR A 359 -26.37 4.86 -21.11
CA TYR A 359 -26.20 4.28 -19.78
C TYR A 359 -24.82 4.64 -19.21
N CYS A 360 -24.77 5.23 -18.00
CA CYS A 360 -23.52 5.50 -17.30
C CYS A 360 -23.57 4.92 -15.89
N ALA A 361 -22.60 4.09 -15.52
CA ALA A 361 -22.46 3.54 -14.17
C ALA A 361 -21.37 4.27 -13.39
N LEU A 362 -21.73 5.41 -12.79
CA LEU A 362 -20.85 6.17 -11.89
C LEU A 362 -21.63 6.60 -10.65
N SER A 363 -21.30 6.02 -9.50
CA SER A 363 -21.92 6.34 -8.22
C SER A 363 -20.92 6.24 -7.07
N SER A 364 -21.29 6.72 -5.89
CA SER A 364 -20.42 6.67 -4.71
C SER A 364 -20.02 5.26 -4.26
N SER A 365 -20.74 4.21 -4.66
CA SER A 365 -20.46 2.83 -4.24
C SER A 365 -19.25 2.18 -4.94
N ILE A 366 -18.90 2.66 -6.14
CA ILE A 366 -17.72 2.20 -6.89
C ILE A 366 -16.49 3.07 -6.62
N ILE A 367 -16.71 4.28 -6.13
CA ILE A 367 -15.67 5.20 -5.69
C ILE A 367 -15.19 4.74 -4.31
N SER A 368 -13.91 4.45 -4.18
CA SER A 368 -13.33 4.06 -2.91
C SER A 368 -11.86 4.36 -2.86
N GLY A 369 -11.32 4.39 -1.65
CA GLY A 369 -9.91 4.61 -1.43
C GLY A 369 -9.60 6.02 -0.97
N PRO A 370 -8.34 6.24 -0.58
CA PRO A 370 -7.94 7.44 0.15
C PRO A 370 -7.63 8.64 -0.76
N VAL A 371 -7.54 8.44 -2.07
CA VAL A 371 -7.30 9.52 -3.04
C VAL A 371 -8.64 10.12 -3.44
N THR A 372 -8.79 11.43 -3.30
CA THR A 372 -9.99 12.17 -3.72
C THR A 372 -9.62 13.25 -4.74
N CYS A 373 -10.62 13.89 -5.33
CA CYS A 373 -10.46 15.05 -6.21
C CYS A 373 -11.27 16.22 -5.64
N VAL A 374 -10.73 17.45 -5.74
CA VAL A 374 -11.41 18.67 -5.29
C VAL A 374 -11.39 19.72 -6.42
N PRO A 375 -12.55 20.24 -6.85
CA PRO A 375 -13.90 19.80 -6.45
C PRO A 375 -14.18 18.34 -6.85
N PRO A 376 -15.02 17.62 -6.10
CA PRO A 376 -15.45 16.28 -6.48
C PRO A 376 -16.43 16.34 -7.66
N VAL A 377 -16.79 15.17 -8.21
CA VAL A 377 -17.90 15.08 -9.17
C VAL A 377 -19.20 15.55 -8.51
N GLU A 378 -19.84 16.54 -9.10
CA GLU A 378 -21.11 17.08 -8.62
C GLU A 378 -22.31 16.35 -9.22
N HIS A 379 -23.42 16.37 -8.50
CA HIS A 379 -24.70 15.89 -8.98
C HIS A 379 -25.74 17.01 -8.88
N ASP A 380 -26.63 17.12 -9.87
CA ASP A 380 -27.77 18.02 -9.79
C ASP A 380 -28.87 17.50 -8.83
N ASP A 381 -29.93 18.30 -8.66
CA ASP A 381 -31.07 17.95 -7.79
C ASP A 381 -31.77 16.65 -8.22
N THR A 382 -31.61 16.25 -9.48
CA THR A 382 -32.12 15.00 -10.06
C THR A 382 -31.07 13.89 -10.11
N ARG A 383 -29.97 14.03 -9.35
CA ARG A 383 -28.86 13.06 -9.24
C ARG A 383 -28.08 12.83 -10.54
N ARG A 384 -28.23 13.67 -11.57
CA ARG A 384 -27.44 13.59 -12.81
C ARG A 384 -26.06 14.20 -12.60
N ILE A 385 -25.05 13.61 -13.24
CA ILE A 385 -23.65 14.03 -13.11
C ILE A 385 -23.44 15.39 -13.79
N ARG A 386 -22.76 16.28 -13.09
CA ARG A 386 -22.21 17.52 -13.64
C ARG A 386 -20.67 17.40 -13.72
N PRO A 387 -20.08 17.39 -14.94
CA PRO A 387 -18.64 17.45 -15.11
C PRO A 387 -18.08 18.80 -14.64
N GLY A 388 -16.77 18.90 -14.48
CA GLY A 388 -16.11 20.12 -14.04
C GLY A 388 -16.18 21.25 -15.07
N GLU A 389 -16.18 22.49 -14.60
CA GLU A 389 -16.13 23.68 -15.46
C GLU A 389 -14.69 24.20 -15.66
N GLY A 390 -13.76 23.77 -14.81
CA GLY A 390 -12.34 24.15 -14.90
C GLY A 390 -11.56 23.37 -15.97
N PRO A 391 -10.36 23.84 -16.37
CA PRO A 391 -9.52 23.14 -17.34
C PRO A 391 -9.14 21.72 -16.92
N GLY A 392 -9.08 20.81 -17.90
CA GLY A 392 -8.82 19.39 -17.65
C GLY A 392 -9.95 18.71 -16.88
N LEU A 393 -9.62 17.91 -15.87
CA LEU A 393 -10.59 17.29 -14.97
C LEU A 393 -11.32 18.28 -14.05
N GLY A 394 -10.96 19.58 -14.10
CA GLY A 394 -11.59 20.61 -13.29
C GLY A 394 -11.22 20.58 -11.80
N GLY A 395 -10.45 19.59 -11.34
CA GLY A 395 -10.04 19.45 -9.94
C GLY A 395 -8.61 18.95 -9.73
N THR A 396 -8.17 19.00 -8.48
CA THR A 396 -6.84 18.57 -8.02
C THR A 396 -6.94 17.32 -7.16
N ALA A 397 -5.98 16.40 -7.31
CA ALA A 397 -5.91 15.22 -6.47
C ALA A 397 -5.51 15.58 -5.03
N VAL A 398 -6.30 15.16 -4.05
CA VAL A 398 -5.97 15.30 -2.62
C VAL A 398 -5.36 14.00 -2.12
N LEU A 399 -4.10 14.08 -1.65
CA LEU A 399 -3.28 12.91 -1.31
C LEU A 399 -3.09 12.72 0.20
N THR A 400 -3.53 13.67 1.02
CA THR A 400 -3.35 13.62 2.48
C THR A 400 -3.88 12.34 3.13
N PRO A 401 -5.02 11.74 2.73
CA PRO A 401 -5.47 10.48 3.33
C PRO A 401 -4.69 9.27 2.80
N ALA A 402 -4.00 9.42 1.66
CA ALA A 402 -3.34 8.35 0.92
C ALA A 402 -1.85 8.21 1.24
N THR A 403 -1.21 9.21 1.84
CA THR A 403 0.27 9.24 2.01
C THR A 403 0.82 8.01 2.73
N HIS A 404 0.08 7.47 3.70
CA HIS A 404 0.47 6.29 4.50
C HIS A 404 0.04 4.95 3.90
N LEU A 405 -0.65 5.00 2.75
CA LEU A 405 -1.12 3.84 1.99
C LEU A 405 -0.27 3.62 0.74
N LEU A 406 0.73 4.46 0.49
CA LEU A 406 1.71 4.31 -0.57
C LEU A 406 2.46 2.98 -0.42
N THR A 407 2.57 2.22 -1.50
CA THR A 407 3.25 0.91 -1.52
C THR A 407 4.43 0.85 -2.47
N ARG A 408 4.37 1.61 -3.56
CA ARG A 408 5.39 1.66 -4.60
C ARG A 408 5.36 3.02 -5.27
N HIS A 409 6.49 3.40 -5.87
CA HIS A 409 6.58 4.60 -6.67
C HIS A 409 7.54 4.42 -7.84
N LEU A 410 7.32 5.21 -8.89
CA LEU A 410 8.26 5.45 -9.99
C LEU A 410 8.26 6.94 -10.31
N GLU A 411 9.41 7.45 -10.73
CA GLU A 411 9.57 8.83 -11.17
C GLU A 411 10.60 8.88 -12.28
N TRP A 412 10.34 9.72 -13.29
CA TRP A 412 11.25 9.98 -14.39
C TRP A 412 11.20 11.46 -14.88
N PRO A 413 12.34 12.12 -15.15
CA PRO A 413 13.68 11.69 -14.77
C PRO A 413 13.76 11.60 -13.23
N ARG A 414 14.54 10.65 -12.72
CA ARG A 414 14.71 10.51 -11.26
C ARG A 414 15.32 11.79 -10.71
N ARG A 415 14.61 12.47 -9.81
CA ARG A 415 15.19 13.62 -9.12
C ARG A 415 16.39 13.14 -8.31
N ARG A 416 17.61 13.55 -8.69
CA ARG A 416 18.75 13.55 -7.78
C ARG A 416 18.51 14.69 -6.79
N ALA A 417 17.56 14.50 -5.86
CA ALA A 417 17.48 15.39 -4.73
C ALA A 417 18.86 15.42 -4.04
N PRO A 418 19.35 16.58 -3.58
CA PRO A 418 20.51 16.62 -2.70
C PRO A 418 20.30 15.58 -1.61
N ARG A 419 21.33 14.77 -1.30
CA ARG A 419 21.19 13.75 -0.26
C ARG A 419 20.74 14.47 1.01
N SER A 420 19.53 14.16 1.46
CA SER A 420 19.05 14.58 2.75
C SER A 420 20.09 14.12 3.78
N THR A 421 20.52 15.04 4.63
CA THR A 421 21.39 14.71 5.75
C THR A 421 20.70 15.10 7.04
N TYR A 422 20.95 14.32 8.07
CA TYR A 422 20.61 14.70 9.42
C TYR A 422 21.89 15.15 10.12
N GLY A 423 22.05 16.46 10.36
CA GLY A 423 23.27 16.99 10.97
C GLY A 423 24.56 16.60 10.23
N GLY A 424 24.51 16.50 8.88
CA GLY A 424 25.64 16.02 8.06
C GLY A 424 25.71 14.50 7.84
N LEU A 425 24.96 13.70 8.60
CA LEU A 425 24.87 12.24 8.41
C LEU A 425 23.97 11.90 7.21
N PRO A 426 24.40 11.09 6.24
CA PRO A 426 23.61 10.76 5.06
C PRO A 426 22.40 9.88 5.42
N VAL A 427 21.29 10.07 4.69
CA VAL A 427 20.16 9.12 4.68
C VAL A 427 20.58 7.81 3.99
N ASN A 428 20.28 6.69 4.64
CA ASN A 428 20.60 5.35 4.17
C ASN A 428 19.63 4.87 3.10
N ARG A 429 20.17 4.11 2.14
CA ARG A 429 19.40 3.28 1.22
C ARG A 429 19.87 1.84 1.35
N PHE A 430 18.92 0.92 1.41
CA PHE A 430 19.19 -0.49 1.56
C PHE A 430 18.72 -1.22 0.32
N ASP A 431 19.47 -2.24 -0.10
CA ASP A 431 18.93 -3.19 -1.06
C ASP A 431 17.87 -4.05 -0.36
N THR A 432 16.60 -3.76 -0.67
CA THR A 432 15.48 -4.51 -0.10
C THR A 432 15.23 -5.83 -0.83
N GLY A 433 15.87 -6.08 -1.98
CA GLY A 433 15.70 -7.27 -2.82
C GLY A 433 15.82 -8.58 -2.05
N PRO A 434 16.95 -8.81 -1.34
CA PRO A 434 17.16 -9.99 -0.49
C PRO A 434 16.08 -10.21 0.58
N LEU A 435 15.39 -9.14 1.00
CA LEU A 435 14.38 -9.19 2.05
C LEU A 435 12.94 -9.28 1.52
N GLN A 436 12.74 -9.11 0.21
CA GLN A 436 11.41 -9.19 -0.41
C GLN A 436 10.64 -10.48 -0.06
N PRO A 437 11.27 -11.68 0.00
CA PRO A 437 10.57 -12.92 0.39
C PRO A 437 9.95 -12.89 1.80
N PHE A 438 10.39 -11.99 2.67
CA PHE A 438 9.91 -11.83 4.05
C PHE A 438 8.92 -10.68 4.22
N THR A 439 8.42 -10.14 3.11
CA THR A 439 7.40 -9.08 3.11
C THR A 439 6.02 -9.66 3.44
N THR A 440 5.34 -9.08 4.42
CA THR A 440 3.95 -9.41 4.75
C THR A 440 2.99 -8.86 3.70
N GLN A 441 1.74 -9.33 3.69
CA GLN A 441 0.69 -8.75 2.84
C GLN A 441 0.47 -7.24 3.07
N ARG A 442 0.82 -6.73 4.25
CA ARG A 442 0.72 -5.31 4.60
C ARG A 442 1.93 -4.49 4.12
N GLY A 443 2.93 -5.12 3.51
CA GLY A 443 4.14 -4.46 3.01
C GLY A 443 5.26 -4.30 4.04
N GLU A 444 5.09 -4.83 5.26
CA GLU A 444 6.12 -4.86 6.30
C GLU A 444 7.16 -5.95 5.99
N ILE A 445 8.44 -5.67 6.17
CA ILE A 445 9.49 -6.69 6.06
C ILE A 445 9.81 -7.21 7.46
N ARG A 446 9.53 -8.49 7.72
CA ARG A 446 9.92 -9.15 8.97
C ARG A 446 11.37 -9.62 8.88
N SER A 447 12.31 -8.72 9.20
CA SER A 447 13.74 -8.97 8.99
C SER A 447 14.45 -9.70 10.13
N ALA A 448 13.99 -9.60 11.39
CA ALA A 448 14.77 -10.04 12.55
C ALA A 448 15.24 -11.52 12.46
N SER A 449 14.32 -12.49 12.33
CA SER A 449 14.69 -13.90 12.26
C SER A 449 15.49 -14.27 10.99
N PRO A 450 15.13 -13.81 9.77
CA PRO A 450 15.95 -14.06 8.58
C PRO A 450 17.38 -13.50 8.70
N LEU A 451 17.57 -12.37 9.36
CA LEU A 451 18.90 -11.78 9.56
C LEU A 451 19.74 -12.50 10.62
N ILE A 452 19.10 -13.09 11.63
CA ILE A 452 19.76 -14.00 12.58
C ILE A 452 20.24 -15.26 11.83
N GLU A 453 19.38 -15.84 10.99
CA GLU A 453 19.75 -16.99 10.17
C GLU A 453 20.90 -16.65 9.19
N ARG A 454 20.85 -15.48 8.55
CA ARG A 454 21.97 -14.95 7.76
C ARG A 454 23.26 -14.93 8.58
N ALA A 455 23.23 -14.31 9.75
CA ALA A 455 24.42 -14.13 10.59
C ALA A 455 25.04 -15.48 11.01
N ALA A 456 24.22 -16.51 11.17
CA ALA A 456 24.65 -17.87 11.44
C ALA A 456 25.25 -18.57 10.20
N LEU A 457 24.47 -18.66 9.11
CA LEU A 457 24.86 -19.38 7.89
C LEU A 457 26.13 -18.84 7.26
N ILE A 458 26.31 -17.51 7.23
CA ILE A 458 27.53 -16.94 6.62
C ILE A 458 28.79 -17.33 7.38
N ARG A 459 28.69 -17.75 8.65
CA ARG A 459 29.84 -18.19 9.48
C ARG A 459 29.96 -19.70 9.59
N GLY A 460 29.25 -20.47 8.76
CA GLY A 460 29.38 -21.92 8.76
C GLY A 460 28.58 -22.64 9.84
N LEU A 461 27.69 -21.94 10.54
CA LEU A 461 26.75 -22.55 11.48
C LEU A 461 25.57 -23.14 10.70
N ASN A 462 25.11 -24.31 11.11
CA ASN A 462 23.89 -24.93 10.56
C ASN A 462 22.66 -24.25 11.18
N THR A 463 21.52 -24.33 10.49
CA THR A 463 20.26 -23.78 11.02
C THR A 463 19.12 -24.76 10.88
N ARG A 464 18.19 -24.71 11.83
CA ARG A 464 16.90 -25.39 11.76
C ARG A 464 15.79 -24.40 12.04
N ARG A 465 14.88 -24.27 11.08
CA ARG A 465 13.77 -23.33 11.12
C ARG A 465 12.45 -24.08 11.21
N PHE A 466 11.67 -23.76 12.23
CA PHE A 466 10.34 -24.36 12.46
C PHE A 466 9.19 -23.44 12.04
N SER A 467 9.46 -22.14 11.93
CA SER A 467 8.48 -21.14 11.50
C SER A 467 9.19 -19.91 10.95
N ARG A 468 8.42 -18.89 10.56
CA ARG A 468 8.99 -17.60 10.14
C ARG A 468 9.75 -16.87 11.25
N ASP A 469 9.46 -17.19 12.51
CA ASP A 469 9.96 -16.46 13.68
C ASP A 469 10.93 -17.28 14.54
N VAL A 470 10.94 -18.61 14.41
CA VAL A 470 11.74 -19.51 15.27
C VAL A 470 12.87 -20.14 14.46
N VAL A 471 14.12 -19.89 14.87
CA VAL A 471 15.33 -20.48 14.31
C VAL A 471 16.22 -21.03 15.42
N MET A 472 16.72 -22.24 15.22
CA MET A 472 17.80 -22.84 16.00
C MET A 472 19.07 -22.79 15.18
N VAL A 473 20.18 -22.45 15.82
CA VAL A 473 21.51 -22.40 15.24
C VAL A 473 22.33 -23.52 15.87
N GLU A 474 22.94 -24.34 15.03
CA GLU A 474 23.55 -25.62 15.41
C GLU A 474 24.97 -25.72 14.83
N HIS A 475 25.85 -26.43 15.54
CA HIS A 475 27.17 -26.80 15.04
C HIS A 475 27.64 -28.05 15.80
N PRO A 476 28.38 -28.99 15.20
CA PRO A 476 28.86 -30.19 15.89
C PRO A 476 29.74 -29.93 17.14
N ARG A 477 30.33 -28.74 17.23
CA ARG A 477 31.14 -28.27 18.37
C ARG A 477 30.36 -27.48 19.42
N LEU A 478 29.07 -27.19 19.18
CA LEU A 478 28.19 -26.59 20.19
C LEU A 478 27.59 -27.71 21.04
N ALA A 479 27.64 -27.56 22.36
CA ALA A 479 27.04 -28.52 23.29
C ALA A 479 25.51 -28.54 23.17
N GLU A 480 24.90 -27.37 22.96
CA GLU A 480 23.47 -27.18 22.77
C GLU A 480 23.19 -26.20 21.62
N PRO A 481 22.06 -26.34 20.89
CA PRO A 481 21.65 -25.36 19.89
C PRO A 481 21.34 -23.99 20.49
N LEU A 482 21.69 -22.92 19.76
CA LEU A 482 21.29 -21.56 20.11
C LEU A 482 19.89 -21.27 19.56
N CYS A 483 18.93 -20.94 20.41
CA CYS A 483 17.54 -20.70 20.00
C CYS A 483 17.18 -19.21 19.97
N PHE A 484 16.52 -18.78 18.88
CA PHE A 484 16.11 -17.39 18.66
C PHE A 484 14.63 -17.25 18.31
N THR A 485 13.94 -16.30 18.95
CA THR A 485 12.49 -16.04 18.74
C THR A 485 12.07 -14.55 18.80
N PRO A 486 11.97 -13.85 17.67
CA PRO A 486 12.91 -13.81 16.54
C PRO A 486 14.32 -13.35 16.94
N SER A 487 14.42 -12.34 17.80
CA SER A 487 15.70 -11.79 18.31
C SER A 487 15.98 -12.12 19.77
N LYS A 488 14.97 -12.61 20.49
CA LYS A 488 15.13 -13.06 21.88
C LYS A 488 15.94 -14.35 21.93
N THR A 489 16.90 -14.41 22.86
CA THR A 489 17.78 -15.55 23.11
C THR A 489 17.43 -16.24 24.43
N ALA A 490 17.87 -17.49 24.60
CA ALA A 490 17.75 -18.22 25.87
C ALA A 490 18.54 -17.56 27.02
N SER A 491 19.59 -16.80 26.71
CA SER A 491 20.44 -16.10 27.68
C SER A 491 19.71 -14.99 28.44
N THR A 492 18.59 -14.48 27.90
CA THR A 492 17.71 -13.55 28.63
C THR A 492 16.54 -14.32 29.24
N GLY A 493 16.61 -14.52 30.55
CA GLY A 493 15.63 -15.33 31.30
C GLY A 493 14.24 -14.70 31.32
N THR A 494 13.20 -15.54 31.44
CA THR A 494 11.81 -15.07 31.62
C THR A 494 11.65 -14.14 32.83
N PRO A 495 12.27 -14.38 34.01
CA PRO A 495 12.22 -13.45 35.13
C PRO A 495 12.80 -12.07 34.80
N ALA A 496 13.96 -12.03 34.13
CA ALA A 496 14.60 -10.79 33.69
C ALA A 496 13.69 -10.00 32.74
N HIS A 497 13.12 -10.67 31.74
CA HIS A 497 12.16 -10.06 30.83
C HIS A 497 10.93 -9.50 31.57
N ARG A 498 10.35 -10.26 32.51
CA ARG A 498 9.22 -9.79 33.32
C ARG A 498 9.59 -8.60 34.21
N ALA A 499 10.82 -8.57 34.74
CA ALA A 499 11.31 -7.44 35.50
C ALA A 499 11.34 -6.17 34.64
N THR A 500 11.83 -6.26 33.39
CA THR A 500 11.86 -5.13 32.45
C THR A 500 10.47 -4.63 32.01
N VAL A 501 9.44 -5.48 32.07
CA VAL A 501 8.05 -5.07 31.78
C VAL A 501 7.42 -4.27 32.93
N ASP A 502 7.83 -4.51 34.19
CA ASP A 502 7.37 -3.70 35.32
C ASP A 502 8.30 -2.50 35.52
N LYS A 503 7.81 -1.31 35.12
CA LYS A 503 8.55 -0.05 35.21
C LYS A 503 8.99 0.28 36.63
N GLU A 504 8.20 -0.09 37.65
CA GLU A 504 8.53 0.22 39.05
C GLU A 504 9.61 -0.71 39.59
N LEU A 505 9.55 -2.00 39.26
CA LEU A 505 10.61 -2.95 39.61
C LEU A 505 11.92 -2.59 38.89
N THR A 506 11.85 -2.31 37.58
CA THR A 506 13.00 -1.86 36.79
C THR A 506 13.64 -0.62 37.41
N ARG A 507 12.84 0.40 37.73
CA ARG A 507 13.32 1.64 38.37
C ARG A 507 14.06 1.36 39.68
N ARG A 508 13.53 0.48 40.54
CA ARG A 508 14.19 0.12 41.82
C ARG A 508 15.53 -0.59 41.62
N LEU A 509 15.58 -1.53 40.67
CA LEU A 509 16.83 -2.24 40.34
C LEU A 509 17.90 -1.27 39.83
N LEU A 510 17.52 -0.34 38.96
CA LEU A 510 18.42 0.69 38.44
C LEU A 510 18.92 1.63 39.53
N GLN A 511 18.03 2.09 40.42
CA GLN A 511 18.44 2.93 41.55
C GLN A 511 19.43 2.23 42.48
N ALA A 512 19.20 0.95 42.78
CA ALA A 512 20.11 0.16 43.62
C ALA A 512 21.50 0.01 42.98
N ALA A 513 21.57 0.01 41.65
CA ALA A 513 22.82 -0.03 40.88
C ALA A 513 23.45 1.36 40.64
N GLY A 514 22.91 2.44 41.22
CA GLY A 514 23.40 3.80 41.03
C GLY A 514 23.16 4.36 39.62
N VAL A 515 22.21 3.79 38.88
CA VAL A 515 21.84 4.23 37.54
C VAL A 515 20.80 5.36 37.64
N PRO A 516 21.03 6.54 37.05
CA PRO A 516 20.09 7.65 37.11
C PRO A 516 18.77 7.31 36.41
N VAL A 517 17.66 7.50 37.12
CA VAL A 517 16.29 7.33 36.63
C VAL A 517 15.42 8.51 37.10
N PRO A 518 14.34 8.86 36.37
CA PRO A 518 13.39 9.86 36.83
C PRO A 518 12.84 9.54 38.22
N GLN A 519 12.76 10.57 39.07
CA GLN A 519 12.10 10.44 40.36
C GLN A 519 10.60 10.42 40.14
N GLY A 520 9.91 9.35 40.55
CA GLY A 520 8.48 9.22 40.31
C GLY A 520 7.81 8.15 41.15
N ALA A 521 6.47 8.12 41.09
CA ALA A 521 5.63 7.17 41.80
C ALA A 521 4.41 6.75 40.94
N SER A 522 3.87 5.56 41.24
CA SER A 522 2.66 5.03 40.60
C SER A 522 1.40 5.39 41.40
N PHE A 523 0.33 5.75 40.69
CA PHE A 523 -0.96 6.14 41.24
C PHE A 523 -2.10 5.34 40.60
N SER A 524 -3.13 5.05 41.39
CA SER A 524 -4.36 4.45 40.88
C SER A 524 -5.19 5.51 40.15
N ALA A 525 -5.89 5.11 39.08
CA ALA A 525 -6.86 5.96 38.37
C ALA A 525 -7.93 6.55 39.31
N ALA A 526 -8.24 5.87 40.42
CA ALA A 526 -9.22 6.33 41.42
C ALA A 526 -8.67 7.41 42.39
N LYS A 527 -7.41 7.83 42.27
CA LYS A 527 -6.77 8.79 43.20
C LYS A 527 -5.97 9.89 42.46
N PRO A 528 -6.56 10.64 41.53
CA PRO A 528 -5.85 11.65 40.75
C PRO A 528 -5.33 12.82 41.62
N GLU A 529 -6.03 13.20 42.70
CA GLU A 529 -5.62 14.29 43.59
C GLU A 529 -4.28 14.00 44.28
N ARG A 530 -4.04 12.74 44.67
CA ARG A 530 -2.75 12.34 45.27
C ARG A 530 -1.61 12.46 44.26
N ALA A 531 -1.86 12.16 42.99
CA ALA A 531 -0.87 12.29 41.94
C ALA A 531 -0.52 13.77 41.67
N VAL A 532 -1.53 14.65 41.71
CA VAL A 532 -1.37 16.09 41.57
C VAL A 532 -0.58 16.69 42.75
N GLN A 533 -0.93 16.32 43.98
CA GLN A 533 -0.17 16.72 45.18
C GLN A 533 1.28 16.25 45.13
N TYR A 534 1.49 15.00 44.70
CA TYR A 534 2.84 14.47 44.53
C TYR A 534 3.63 15.24 43.46
N ALA A 535 3.03 15.52 42.30
CA ALA A 535 3.64 16.34 41.26
C ALA A 535 4.11 17.71 41.80
N ALA A 536 3.25 18.39 42.57
CA ALA A 536 3.59 19.67 43.21
C ALA A 536 4.77 19.51 44.19
N SER A 537 4.80 18.43 44.96
CA SER A 537 5.87 18.17 45.94
C SER A 537 7.26 17.95 45.31
N LEU A 538 7.32 17.55 44.04
CA LEU A 538 8.59 17.38 43.32
C LEU A 538 9.28 18.71 42.98
N GLY A 539 8.54 19.83 42.95
CA GLY A 539 9.08 21.16 42.64
C GLY A 539 9.74 21.29 41.26
N LYS A 540 9.48 20.34 40.35
CA LYS A 540 10.09 20.22 39.02
C LYS A 540 9.00 19.94 37.99
N PRO A 541 9.22 20.22 36.70
CA PRO A 541 8.31 19.77 35.65
C PRO A 541 8.16 18.25 35.69
N VAL A 542 6.96 17.75 35.40
CA VAL A 542 6.64 16.32 35.49
C VAL A 542 6.12 15.75 34.17
N VAL A 543 6.11 14.42 34.11
CA VAL A 543 5.52 13.60 33.05
C VAL A 543 4.41 12.77 33.67
N VAL A 544 3.26 12.70 33.00
CA VAL A 544 2.16 11.78 33.33
C VAL A 544 2.13 10.71 32.24
N LYS A 545 2.25 9.43 32.63
CA LYS A 545 2.21 8.29 31.68
C LYS A 545 1.49 7.08 32.26
N PRO A 546 0.81 6.25 31.44
CA PRO A 546 0.26 4.97 31.90
C PRO A 546 1.36 4.01 32.38
N LYS A 547 1.07 3.22 33.42
CA LYS A 547 2.02 2.22 33.96
C LYS A 547 2.39 1.19 32.88
N ASN A 548 1.39 0.65 32.18
CA ASN A 548 1.56 -0.40 31.16
C ASN A 548 1.35 0.09 29.72
N GLY A 549 1.54 1.39 29.47
CA GLY A 549 1.40 1.93 28.11
C GLY A 549 2.58 1.58 27.21
N ILE A 550 2.28 1.42 25.93
CA ILE A 550 3.22 1.14 24.85
C ILE A 550 3.25 2.32 23.86
N HIS A 551 4.39 2.51 23.19
CA HIS A 551 4.58 3.47 22.09
C HIS A 551 4.21 4.93 22.40
N GLY A 552 4.39 5.37 23.66
CA GLY A 552 4.12 6.75 24.07
C GLY A 552 2.63 7.16 24.07
N THR A 553 1.70 6.22 23.91
CA THR A 553 0.26 6.54 23.94
C THR A 553 -0.15 6.93 25.37
N GLY A 554 -0.81 8.09 25.52
CA GLY A 554 -1.22 8.59 26.83
C GLY A 554 -0.08 9.21 27.65
N VAL A 555 1.05 9.54 27.03
CA VAL A 555 2.17 10.22 27.68
C VAL A 555 2.04 11.73 27.48
N SER A 556 2.03 12.48 28.57
CA SER A 556 2.06 13.95 28.58
C SER A 556 3.33 14.42 29.28
N THR A 557 4.15 15.23 28.62
CA THR A 557 5.49 15.65 29.09
C THR A 557 5.59 17.16 29.33
N ASP A 558 6.63 17.58 30.05
CA ASP A 558 6.94 18.98 30.39
C ASP A 558 5.75 19.73 31.06
N LEU A 559 5.09 19.05 32.00
CA LEU A 559 3.96 19.60 32.74
C LEU A 559 4.48 20.42 33.92
N ARG A 560 4.26 21.75 33.86
CA ARG A 560 4.84 22.71 34.81
C ARG A 560 3.85 23.26 35.84
N THR A 561 2.56 23.05 35.63
CA THR A 561 1.50 23.62 36.50
C THR A 561 0.53 22.55 36.96
N GLU A 562 -0.09 22.75 38.12
CA GLU A 562 -1.12 21.84 38.66
C GLU A 562 -2.24 21.60 37.62
N GLN A 563 -2.70 22.67 36.98
CA GLN A 563 -3.72 22.61 35.94
C GLN A 563 -3.29 21.73 34.76
N SER A 564 -2.04 21.86 34.30
CA SER A 564 -1.51 21.02 33.20
C SER A 564 -1.43 19.54 33.59
N VAL A 565 -1.10 19.24 34.86
CA VAL A 565 -1.06 17.88 35.39
C VAL A 565 -2.47 17.28 35.48
N ARG A 566 -3.46 18.05 35.97
CA ARG A 566 -4.87 17.62 35.99
C ARG A 566 -5.40 17.33 34.59
N ALA A 567 -5.19 18.25 33.66
CA ALA A 567 -5.60 18.09 32.26
C ALA A 567 -4.94 16.85 31.61
N ALA A 568 -3.66 16.58 31.92
CA ALA A 568 -2.98 15.39 31.43
C ALA A 568 -3.57 14.08 32.01
N ILE A 569 -3.93 14.06 33.29
CA ILE A 569 -4.57 12.91 33.93
C ILE A 569 -5.98 12.68 33.36
N GLU A 570 -6.77 13.73 33.17
CA GLU A 570 -8.10 13.66 32.54
C GLU A 570 -8.00 13.18 31.08
N SER A 571 -7.03 13.71 30.33
CA SER A 571 -6.75 13.24 28.97
C SER A 571 -6.40 11.76 28.94
N LEU A 572 -5.56 11.29 29.87
CA LEU A 572 -5.21 9.88 30.03
C LEU A 572 -6.44 9.03 30.37
N ALA A 573 -7.33 9.53 31.24
CA ALA A 573 -8.59 8.87 31.61
C ALA A 573 -9.52 8.65 30.41
N GLY A 574 -9.51 9.57 29.44
CA GLY A 574 -10.24 9.44 28.18
C GLY A 574 -9.65 8.43 27.18
N THR A 575 -8.48 7.84 27.47
CA THR A 575 -7.86 6.82 26.62
C THR A 575 -8.25 5.39 27.03
N LYS A 576 -7.87 4.39 26.23
CA LYS A 576 -8.01 2.96 26.57
C LYS A 576 -7.29 2.55 27.87
N PHE A 577 -6.44 3.40 28.44
CA PHE A 577 -5.70 3.16 29.67
C PHE A 577 -6.35 3.82 30.89
N GLY A 578 -7.49 4.50 30.74
CA GLY A 578 -8.02 5.36 31.79
C GLY A 578 -8.38 4.66 33.11
N SER A 579 -8.67 3.36 33.06
CA SER A 579 -8.93 2.55 34.27
C SER A 579 -7.67 1.92 34.88
N GLN A 580 -6.51 2.08 34.24
CA GLN A 580 -5.25 1.47 34.68
C GLN A 580 -4.45 2.43 35.58
N PRO A 581 -3.55 1.90 36.43
CA PRO A 581 -2.58 2.73 37.14
C PRO A 581 -1.71 3.55 36.17
N PHE A 582 -1.31 4.74 36.62
CA PHE A 582 -0.43 5.65 35.90
C PHE A 582 0.75 6.08 36.77
N VAL A 583 1.76 6.69 36.17
CA VAL A 583 3.00 7.13 36.80
C VAL A 583 3.11 8.64 36.63
N VAL A 584 3.51 9.32 37.72
CA VAL A 584 3.98 10.71 37.69
C VAL A 584 5.46 10.70 38.03
N GLU A 585 6.28 11.27 37.16
CA GLU A 585 7.74 11.32 37.32
C GLU A 585 8.32 12.67 36.88
N THR A 586 9.53 13.00 37.34
CA THR A 586 10.24 14.22 36.92
C THR A 586 10.54 14.19 35.43
N TYR A 587 10.30 15.30 34.74
CA TYR A 587 10.68 15.50 33.35
C TYR A 587 12.21 15.59 33.22
N VAL A 588 12.76 14.84 32.25
CA VAL A 588 14.17 14.87 31.89
C VAL A 588 14.30 15.63 30.57
N PRO A 589 15.01 16.78 30.53
CA PRO A 589 15.22 17.52 29.30
C PRO A 589 16.19 16.78 28.37
N GLY A 590 16.07 17.02 27.07
CA GLY A 590 16.95 16.44 26.07
C GLY A 590 16.22 15.62 25.02
N ASP A 591 17.00 14.88 24.24
CA ASP A 591 16.57 14.02 23.17
C ASP A 591 16.37 12.58 23.63
N ASP A 592 15.61 11.80 22.85
CA ASP A 592 15.25 10.42 23.13
C ASP A 592 16.17 9.45 22.37
N TYR A 593 16.94 8.63 23.08
CA TYR A 593 17.90 7.68 22.52
C TYR A 593 17.53 6.25 22.87
N ARG A 594 17.73 5.31 21.93
CA ARG A 594 17.72 3.87 22.16
C ARG A 594 19.13 3.32 22.03
N LEU A 595 19.70 2.84 23.12
CA LEU A 595 20.95 2.10 23.14
C LEU A 595 20.65 0.60 23.11
N LEU A 596 21.21 -0.14 22.15
CA LEU A 596 21.11 -1.60 22.12
C LEU A 596 22.38 -2.18 22.74
N VAL A 597 22.21 -2.84 23.89
CA VAL A 597 23.29 -3.51 24.63
C VAL A 597 23.23 -5.01 24.36
N VAL A 598 24.38 -5.62 24.08
CA VAL A 598 24.55 -7.07 23.92
C VAL A 598 25.78 -7.47 24.74
N GLY A 599 25.57 -8.25 25.81
CA GLY A 599 26.61 -8.52 26.80
C GLY A 599 27.16 -7.23 27.41
N ASP A 600 28.47 -7.04 27.30
CA ASP A 600 29.18 -5.90 27.87
C ASP A 600 29.39 -4.73 26.90
N GLN A 601 28.71 -4.76 25.75
CA GLN A 601 28.90 -3.78 24.68
C GLN A 601 27.59 -3.13 24.24
N VAL A 602 27.63 -1.80 24.02
CA VAL A 602 26.62 -1.10 23.22
C VAL A 602 26.95 -1.26 21.73
N VAL A 603 26.05 -1.89 20.98
CA VAL A 603 26.26 -2.21 19.55
C VAL A 603 25.55 -1.23 18.60
N SER A 604 24.67 -0.37 19.12
CA SER A 604 23.97 0.67 18.37
C SER A 604 23.38 1.71 19.33
N VAL A 605 23.40 2.98 18.93
CA VAL A 605 22.72 4.08 19.63
C VAL A 605 21.89 4.86 18.61
N VAL A 606 20.57 4.77 18.73
CA VAL A 606 19.64 5.43 17.80
C VAL A 606 18.99 6.63 18.48
N LEU A 607 19.26 7.83 17.96
CA LEU A 607 18.50 9.03 18.23
C LEU A 607 17.12 8.94 17.55
N LYS A 608 16.05 9.13 18.32
CA LYS A 608 14.66 9.06 17.87
C LYS A 608 14.09 10.48 17.74
N LYS A 609 13.96 10.98 16.51
CA LYS A 609 13.35 12.30 16.26
C LYS A 609 11.86 12.18 15.88
N PRO A 610 11.01 13.16 16.26
CA PRO A 610 9.63 13.19 15.84
C PRO A 610 9.46 13.23 14.32
N ALA A 611 8.31 12.79 13.83
CA ALA A 611 7.98 12.92 12.41
C ALA A 611 8.04 14.39 11.98
N SER A 612 8.70 14.67 10.86
CA SER A 612 8.90 16.01 10.33
C SER A 612 9.16 16.00 8.83
N VAL A 613 9.19 17.17 8.21
CA VAL A 613 9.76 17.42 6.87
C VAL A 613 10.51 18.76 6.89
N THR A 614 11.39 18.99 5.93
CA THR A 614 12.12 20.26 5.79
C THR A 614 11.68 20.96 4.51
N GLY A 615 11.32 22.23 4.62
CA GLY A 615 10.92 23.06 3.50
C GLY A 615 12.02 23.22 2.47
N ASP A 616 11.68 23.12 1.18
CA ASP A 616 12.57 23.43 0.06
C ASP A 616 12.19 24.76 -0.63
N GLY A 617 11.24 25.51 -0.05
CA GLY A 617 10.72 26.78 -0.58
C GLY A 617 9.82 26.65 -1.80
N ARG A 618 9.51 25.43 -2.28
CA ARG A 618 8.80 25.19 -3.54
C ARG A 618 7.70 24.15 -3.46
N SER A 619 7.91 23.09 -2.67
CA SER A 619 6.98 21.98 -2.49
C SER A 619 6.06 22.21 -1.30
N SER A 620 4.81 21.77 -1.45
CA SER A 620 3.85 21.75 -0.36
C SER A 620 4.27 20.76 0.74
N VAL A 621 3.74 20.91 1.96
CA VAL A 621 3.97 19.93 3.04
C VAL A 621 3.56 18.51 2.61
N VAL A 622 2.44 18.36 1.89
CA VAL A 622 2.01 17.04 1.38
C VAL A 622 2.97 16.45 0.36
N ASP A 623 3.54 17.24 -0.56
CA ASP A 623 4.55 16.76 -1.50
C ASP A 623 5.85 16.39 -0.78
N LEU A 624 6.29 17.19 0.19
CA LEU A 624 7.48 16.87 1.02
C LEU A 624 7.28 15.56 1.81
N VAL A 625 6.08 15.31 2.33
CA VAL A 625 5.71 14.05 2.99
C VAL A 625 5.72 12.89 2.01
N ILE A 626 5.23 13.07 0.78
CA ILE A 626 5.26 12.04 -0.26
C ILE A 626 6.70 11.69 -0.62
N GLU A 627 7.57 12.68 -0.84
CA GLU A 627 9.00 12.45 -1.12
C GLU A 627 9.68 11.68 0.01
N LYS A 628 9.44 12.09 1.26
CA LYS A 628 9.98 11.39 2.43
C LYS A 628 9.44 9.95 2.54
N ASN A 629 8.17 9.73 2.21
CA ASN A 629 7.59 8.38 2.20
C ASN A 629 8.15 7.51 1.08
N LYS A 630 8.51 8.07 -0.09
CA LYS A 630 9.25 7.35 -1.13
C LYS A 630 10.59 6.85 -0.57
N GLU A 631 11.35 7.71 0.12
CA GLU A 631 12.61 7.29 0.77
C GLU A 631 12.37 6.20 1.83
N ARG A 632 11.33 6.35 2.65
CA ARG A 632 11.00 5.35 3.68
C ARG A 632 10.60 4.00 3.11
N LEU A 633 10.01 3.93 1.91
CA LEU A 633 9.69 2.68 1.23
C LEU A 633 10.94 1.90 0.79
N GLU A 634 12.07 2.57 0.59
CA GLU A 634 13.36 1.96 0.24
C GLU A 634 14.15 1.46 1.46
N ASN A 635 13.62 1.65 2.67
CA ASN A 635 14.24 1.14 3.90
C ASN A 635 13.37 -0.01 4.50
N PRO A 636 13.97 -1.19 4.78
CA PRO A 636 13.26 -2.37 5.28
C PRO A 636 12.44 -2.13 6.54
N HIS A 637 12.92 -1.27 7.45
CA HIS A 637 12.23 -0.92 8.67
C HIS A 637 11.13 0.13 8.42
N THR A 638 11.47 1.27 7.81
CA THR A 638 10.55 2.41 7.76
C THR A 638 9.41 2.27 6.75
N ARG A 639 9.47 1.30 5.83
CA ARG A 639 8.42 1.08 4.81
C ARG A 639 7.04 0.76 5.38
N SER A 640 6.97 0.28 6.63
CA SER A 640 5.73 0.05 7.37
C SER A 640 5.34 1.24 8.27
N CYS A 641 6.20 2.25 8.36
CA CYS A 641 6.09 3.40 9.26
C CYS A 641 6.08 4.71 8.46
N LEU A 642 5.20 4.80 7.46
CA LEU A 642 5.06 5.99 6.61
C LEU A 642 4.40 7.15 7.37
N LEU A 643 4.81 8.38 7.03
CA LEU A 643 4.21 9.61 7.53
C LEU A 643 2.76 9.73 7.04
N ARG A 644 1.90 10.25 7.91
CA ARG A 644 0.46 10.37 7.69
C ARG A 644 -0.08 11.69 8.22
N PHE A 645 -1.14 12.19 7.61
CA PHE A 645 -1.89 13.35 8.10
C PHE A 645 -3.03 12.90 9.03
N ASP A 646 -2.67 12.39 10.21
CA ASP A 646 -3.64 12.07 11.25
C ASP A 646 -3.97 13.30 12.12
N THR A 647 -4.85 13.14 13.11
CA THR A 647 -5.24 14.22 14.03
C THR A 647 -4.02 14.88 14.70
N ALA A 648 -2.99 14.10 15.04
CA ALA A 648 -1.79 14.63 15.67
C ALA A 648 -0.97 15.48 14.68
N ALA A 649 -0.77 14.99 13.46
CA ALA A 649 -0.08 15.74 12.41
C ALA A 649 -0.81 17.05 12.07
N MET A 650 -2.14 17.01 11.92
CA MET A 650 -2.94 18.21 11.65
C MET A 650 -2.85 19.24 12.78
N HIS A 651 -2.90 18.79 14.04
CA HIS A 651 -2.72 19.65 15.21
C HIS A 651 -1.33 20.31 15.24
N TRP A 652 -0.27 19.58 14.89
CA TRP A 652 1.08 20.14 14.83
C TRP A 652 1.24 21.16 13.70
N LEU A 653 0.63 20.93 12.54
CA LEU A 653 0.63 21.90 11.45
C LEU A 653 -0.09 23.19 11.84
N GLN A 654 -1.26 23.08 12.46
CA GLN A 654 -2.03 24.24 12.93
C GLN A 654 -1.23 25.08 13.94
N ARG A 655 -0.53 24.45 14.89
CA ARG A 655 0.35 25.15 15.85
C ARG A 655 1.52 25.91 15.19
N GLN A 656 1.89 25.53 13.98
CA GLN A 656 2.92 26.18 13.17
C GLN A 656 2.33 27.10 12.10
N GLU A 657 1.01 27.33 12.12
CA GLU A 657 0.27 28.13 11.14
C GLU A 657 0.42 27.60 9.71
N LEU A 658 0.49 26.28 9.56
CA LEU A 658 0.61 25.59 8.28
C LEU A 658 -0.59 24.69 8.01
N THR A 659 -0.82 24.44 6.73
CA THR A 659 -1.74 23.42 6.19
C THR A 659 -0.94 22.41 5.36
N PRO A 660 -1.52 21.25 4.99
CA PRO A 660 -0.86 20.32 4.08
C PRO A 660 -0.45 20.93 2.73
N ASP A 661 -1.18 21.92 2.25
CA ASP A 661 -0.93 22.60 0.96
C ASP A 661 0.04 23.79 1.09
N SER A 662 0.41 24.18 2.31
CA SER A 662 1.37 25.26 2.55
C SER A 662 2.74 24.89 2.00
N VAL A 663 3.45 25.86 1.43
CA VAL A 663 4.84 25.72 0.96
C VAL A 663 5.77 26.33 2.02
N PRO A 664 6.49 25.51 2.82
CA PRO A 664 7.39 26.04 3.83
C PRO A 664 8.65 26.64 3.20
N GLU A 665 9.15 27.73 3.78
CA GLU A 665 10.43 28.35 3.38
C GLU A 665 11.59 27.36 3.38
N GLN A 666 12.60 27.64 2.55
CA GLN A 666 13.78 26.78 2.43
C GLN A 666 14.47 26.63 3.80
N GLY A 667 14.70 25.39 4.21
CA GLY A 667 15.33 25.05 5.48
C GLY A 667 14.39 25.07 6.70
N ARG A 668 13.14 25.54 6.56
CA ARG A 668 12.17 25.54 7.66
C ARG A 668 11.81 24.10 8.04
N HIS A 669 12.09 23.72 9.28
CA HIS A 669 11.73 22.42 9.81
C HIS A 669 10.26 22.39 10.23
N VAL A 670 9.46 21.53 9.60
CA VAL A 670 8.02 21.37 9.85
C VAL A 670 7.78 20.09 10.64
N ARG A 671 7.31 20.23 11.88
CA ARG A 671 7.01 19.09 12.76
C ARG A 671 5.61 18.53 12.46
N LEU A 672 5.48 17.20 12.49
CA LEU A 672 4.25 16.45 12.22
C LEU A 672 3.86 15.50 13.37
N GLY A 673 4.63 15.46 14.47
CA GLY A 673 4.37 14.57 15.60
C GLY A 673 5.01 15.05 16.90
N SER A 674 4.51 14.56 18.04
CA SER A 674 4.94 15.01 19.37
C SER A 674 6.17 14.30 19.92
N ALA A 675 6.31 13.00 19.75
CA ALA A 675 7.45 12.23 20.28
C ALA A 675 8.25 11.55 19.16
N GLY A 676 9.45 11.07 19.48
CA GLY A 676 10.30 10.24 18.62
C GLY A 676 9.73 8.84 18.33
N ASN A 677 8.42 8.73 18.13
CA ASN A 677 7.77 7.46 17.85
C ASN A 677 8.02 7.06 16.38
N ILE A 678 9.01 6.19 16.17
CA ILE A 678 9.40 5.69 14.84
C ILE A 678 8.20 5.05 14.11
N ALA A 679 7.35 4.31 14.82
CA ALA A 679 6.18 3.64 14.25
C ALA A 679 5.15 4.65 13.69
N ALA A 680 5.12 5.87 14.23
CA ALA A 680 4.27 6.97 13.78
C ALA A 680 4.95 7.88 12.75
N GLY A 681 6.05 7.44 12.12
CA GLY A 681 6.78 8.22 11.11
C GLY A 681 7.99 8.99 11.65
N GLY A 682 8.38 8.76 12.91
CA GLY A 682 9.62 9.28 13.48
C GLY A 682 10.88 8.82 12.73
N GLU A 683 11.99 9.48 13.01
CA GLU A 683 13.28 9.20 12.37
C GLU A 683 14.23 8.48 13.31
N SER A 684 14.90 7.45 12.80
CA SER A 684 15.98 6.75 13.47
C SER A 684 17.32 7.20 12.91
N ILE A 685 18.15 7.85 13.74
CA ILE A 685 19.49 8.30 13.36
C ILE A 685 20.51 7.55 14.23
N GLU A 686 21.40 6.79 13.61
CA GLU A 686 22.43 6.04 14.32
C GLU A 686 23.62 6.95 14.65
N VAL A 687 23.96 7.03 15.94
CA VAL A 687 24.90 7.99 16.53
C VAL A 687 25.91 7.36 17.50
N LEU A 688 26.10 6.03 17.49
CA LEU A 688 27.04 5.34 18.39
C LEU A 688 28.45 5.95 18.32
N ASP A 689 28.96 6.27 17.13
CA ASP A 689 30.33 6.79 16.96
C ASP A 689 30.53 8.18 17.59
N GLN A 690 29.45 8.94 17.82
CA GLN A 690 29.49 10.25 18.47
C GLN A 690 29.11 10.19 19.96
N THR A 691 28.65 9.04 20.45
CA THR A 691 28.13 8.92 21.83
C THR A 691 29.27 8.92 22.84
N HIS A 692 29.14 9.71 23.90
CA HIS A 692 30.13 9.81 24.95
C HIS A 692 30.33 8.44 25.67
N PRO A 693 31.57 7.99 25.91
CA PRO A 693 31.83 6.68 26.51
C PRO A 693 31.10 6.42 27.83
N SER A 694 31.00 7.43 28.71
CA SER A 694 30.30 7.27 29.99
C SER A 694 28.81 6.95 29.85
N ILE A 695 28.16 7.37 28.74
CA ILE A 695 26.77 7.04 28.43
C ILE A 695 26.67 5.57 27.99
N LEU A 696 27.66 5.07 27.26
CA LEU A 696 27.74 3.66 26.86
C LEU A 696 27.92 2.78 28.12
N ASP A 697 28.84 3.15 29.00
CA ASP A 697 29.07 2.47 30.28
C ASP A 697 27.83 2.48 31.17
N LEU A 698 27.09 3.60 31.17
CA LEU A 698 25.83 3.70 31.90
C LEU A 698 24.79 2.71 31.38
N ALA A 699 24.65 2.57 30.06
CA ALA A 699 23.72 1.63 29.46
C ALA A 699 24.09 0.16 29.74
N VAL A 700 25.38 -0.18 29.71
CA VAL A 700 25.87 -1.52 30.09
C VAL A 700 25.58 -1.80 31.56
N ARG A 701 25.89 -0.87 32.47
CA ARG A 701 25.54 -0.99 33.90
C ARG A 701 24.04 -1.18 34.12
N ALA A 702 23.21 -0.50 33.34
CA ALA A 702 21.76 -0.60 33.45
C ALA A 702 21.23 -1.98 33.06
N VAL A 703 21.83 -2.65 32.07
CA VAL A 703 21.50 -4.04 31.73
C VAL A 703 21.92 -4.98 32.84
N HIS A 704 23.15 -4.84 33.35
CA HIS A 704 23.67 -5.66 34.45
C HIS A 704 22.91 -5.47 35.77
N ALA A 705 22.25 -4.33 35.96
CA ALA A 705 21.37 -4.09 37.12
C ALA A 705 20.16 -5.02 37.16
N VAL A 706 19.79 -5.67 36.04
CA VAL A 706 18.69 -6.64 35.97
C VAL A 706 19.26 -8.06 35.87
N PRO A 707 19.18 -8.87 36.95
CA PRO A 707 19.74 -10.21 36.95
C PRO A 707 19.15 -11.11 35.85
N GLY A 708 20.02 -11.77 35.09
CA GLY A 708 19.63 -12.69 34.00
C GLY A 708 19.22 -11.99 32.70
N LEU A 709 19.53 -10.71 32.54
CA LEU A 709 19.37 -9.94 31.30
C LEU A 709 20.72 -9.89 30.56
N ASP A 710 20.78 -10.47 29.37
CA ASP A 710 22.03 -10.55 28.57
C ASP A 710 22.07 -9.53 27.42
N HIS A 711 20.91 -9.17 26.89
CA HIS A 711 20.79 -8.07 25.93
C HIS A 711 19.50 -7.31 26.17
N ALA A 712 19.52 -6.02 25.91
CA ALA A 712 18.34 -5.18 26.05
C ALA A 712 18.45 -3.89 25.23
N GLY A 713 17.30 -3.32 24.92
CA GLY A 713 17.22 -1.95 24.44
C GLY A 713 16.99 -1.02 25.61
N VAL A 714 17.93 -0.13 25.89
CA VAL A 714 17.88 0.89 26.93
C VAL A 714 17.41 2.21 26.31
N ASP A 715 16.29 2.75 26.77
CA ASP A 715 15.82 4.09 26.38
C ASP A 715 16.34 5.13 27.38
N LEU A 716 17.02 6.16 26.86
CA LEU A 716 17.66 7.22 27.63
C LEU A 716 17.17 8.59 27.13
N MET A 717 16.87 9.48 28.06
CA MET A 717 16.65 10.90 27.78
C MET A 717 17.86 11.71 28.24
N GLY A 718 18.33 12.63 27.41
CA GLY A 718 19.46 13.49 27.74
C GLY A 718 20.14 14.01 26.48
N ASP A 719 21.46 14.15 26.52
CA ASP A 719 22.29 14.49 25.37
C ASP A 719 23.44 13.47 25.26
N HIS A 720 23.43 12.68 24.19
CA HIS A 720 24.39 11.58 24.00
C HIS A 720 25.86 12.03 23.88
N VAL A 721 26.15 13.28 23.50
CA VAL A 721 27.54 13.76 23.41
C VAL A 721 28.06 14.30 24.74
N ARG A 722 27.16 14.56 25.70
CA ARG A 722 27.51 14.99 27.05
C ARG A 722 27.71 13.77 27.95
N GLY A 723 28.64 13.87 28.88
CA GLY A 723 28.87 12.82 29.88
C GLY A 723 27.69 12.66 30.85
N THR A 724 27.75 11.64 31.71
CA THR A 724 26.68 11.35 32.68
C THR A 724 26.51 12.40 33.77
N ASP A 725 27.47 13.32 33.91
CA ASP A 725 27.43 14.42 34.88
C ASP A 725 26.39 15.49 34.49
N GLU A 726 25.97 15.51 33.22
CA GLU A 726 24.96 16.44 32.69
C GLU A 726 23.66 15.70 32.34
N ALA A 727 22.75 15.63 33.32
CA ALA A 727 21.31 15.33 33.18
C ALA A 727 20.88 14.25 32.14
N ALA A 728 21.57 13.11 32.09
CA ALA A 728 21.10 11.92 31.37
C ALA A 728 20.39 10.95 32.33
N ALA A 729 19.26 10.37 31.91
CA ALA A 729 18.54 9.40 32.73
C ALA A 729 17.91 8.29 31.88
N ILE A 730 17.94 7.07 32.42
CA ILE A 730 17.31 5.92 31.80
C ILE A 730 15.81 5.94 32.12
N ILE A 731 15.01 5.88 31.06
CA ILE A 731 13.55 5.95 31.13
C ILE A 731 12.93 4.55 31.12
N GLU A 732 13.51 3.64 30.35
CA GLU A 732 12.98 2.29 30.15
C GLU A 732 14.10 1.32 29.75
N ILE A 733 13.95 0.05 30.14
CA ILE A 733 14.75 -1.06 29.63
C ILE A 733 13.79 -2.06 29.03
N ASN A 734 14.08 -2.56 27.83
CA ASN A 734 13.30 -3.59 27.17
C ASN A 734 14.16 -4.83 26.92
N GLY A 735 13.88 -5.91 27.65
CA GLY A 735 14.55 -7.21 27.47
C GLY A 735 14.09 -8.02 26.26
N ASN A 736 13.25 -7.45 25.39
CA ASN A 736 12.96 -7.98 24.06
C ASN A 736 12.89 -6.80 23.06
N PRO A 737 14.02 -6.14 22.77
CA PRO A 737 14.03 -4.94 21.97
C PRO A 737 13.75 -5.24 20.50
N ALA A 738 13.01 -4.34 19.84
CA ALA A 738 12.92 -4.37 18.39
C ALA A 738 14.25 -3.90 17.79
N THR A 739 14.90 -4.75 17.00
CA THR A 739 16.26 -4.50 16.47
C THR A 739 16.27 -3.89 15.06
N ALA A 740 15.12 -3.86 14.38
CA ALA A 740 15.05 -3.48 12.98
C ALA A 740 15.49 -2.04 12.71
N PHE A 741 15.16 -1.08 13.58
CA PHE A 741 15.59 0.32 13.41
C PHE A 741 17.04 0.58 13.82
N ASN A 742 17.64 -0.30 14.62
CA ASN A 742 19.09 -0.31 14.89
C ASN A 742 19.85 -0.87 13.68
N HIS A 743 19.30 -1.91 13.03
CA HIS A 743 19.91 -2.51 11.84
C HIS A 743 19.77 -1.64 10.59
N PHE A 744 18.60 -1.00 10.45
CA PHE A 744 18.23 -0.18 9.30
C PHE A 744 17.86 1.25 9.72
N PRO A 745 18.81 2.01 10.32
CA PRO A 745 18.53 3.40 10.69
C PRO A 745 18.26 4.22 9.44
N LEU A 746 17.40 5.23 9.54
CA LEU A 746 17.09 6.13 8.43
C LEU A 746 18.35 6.91 8.01
N SER A 747 19.17 7.35 8.97
CA SER A 747 20.41 8.09 8.73
C SER A 747 21.54 7.59 9.65
N GLY A 748 22.80 7.88 9.30
CA GLY A 748 23.97 7.45 10.07
C GLY A 748 24.49 6.07 9.68
N THR A 749 25.49 5.53 10.39
CA THR A 749 26.19 4.29 10.03
C THR A 749 25.34 3.05 10.35
N PRO A 750 24.90 2.23 9.37
CA PRO A 750 24.15 0.99 9.66
C PRO A 750 24.95 -0.01 10.49
N ARG A 751 24.27 -0.78 11.39
CA ARG A 751 24.91 -1.75 12.30
C ARG A 751 24.36 -3.16 12.09
N ASP A 752 25.23 -4.16 11.92
CA ASP A 752 24.81 -5.57 11.86
C ASP A 752 24.53 -6.15 13.26
N VAL A 753 23.46 -5.66 13.88
CA VAL A 753 23.04 -6.08 15.23
C VAL A 753 22.68 -7.56 15.32
N SER A 754 22.28 -8.19 14.20
CA SER A 754 21.96 -9.61 14.15
C SER A 754 23.21 -10.48 14.29
N SER A 755 24.32 -10.08 13.67
CA SER A 755 25.62 -10.74 13.89
C SER A 755 26.07 -10.65 15.35
N HIS A 756 25.90 -9.49 16.01
CA HIS A 756 26.25 -9.36 17.43
C HIS A 756 25.47 -10.34 18.33
N LEU A 757 24.16 -10.53 18.09
CA LEU A 757 23.35 -11.46 18.86
C LEU A 757 23.77 -12.93 18.66
N VAL A 758 24.10 -13.33 17.42
CA VAL A 758 24.58 -14.70 17.14
C VAL A 758 25.96 -14.93 17.75
N LEU A 759 26.88 -13.98 17.57
CA LEU A 759 28.23 -14.07 18.14
C LEU A 759 28.21 -14.12 19.67
N ARG A 760 27.33 -13.35 20.32
CA ARG A 760 27.13 -13.43 21.78
C ARG A 760 26.65 -14.81 22.23
N GLY A 761 25.72 -15.42 21.49
CA GLY A 761 25.28 -16.78 21.78
C GLY A 761 26.42 -17.80 21.65
N CYS A 762 27.26 -17.67 20.63
CA CYS A 762 28.44 -18.51 20.45
C CYS A 762 29.48 -18.31 21.56
N GLU A 763 29.77 -17.07 21.93
CA GLU A 763 30.68 -16.71 23.01
C GLU A 763 30.26 -17.33 24.35
N LEU A 764 28.97 -17.19 24.72
CA LEU A 764 28.42 -17.79 25.94
C LEU A 764 28.50 -19.33 25.92
N ALA A 765 28.51 -19.94 24.74
CA ALA A 765 28.70 -21.37 24.54
C ALA A 765 30.18 -21.78 24.44
N GLY A 766 31.14 -20.85 24.62
CA GLY A 766 32.57 -21.10 24.50
C GLY A 766 33.01 -21.46 23.08
N PHE A 767 32.29 -20.97 22.07
CA PHE A 767 32.47 -21.32 20.67
C PHE A 767 32.78 -20.10 19.81
N ASP A 768 33.81 -20.18 18.97
CA ASP A 768 34.09 -19.19 17.92
C ASP A 768 33.71 -19.75 16.54
N PRO A 769 32.69 -19.16 15.87
CA PRO A 769 32.28 -19.56 14.52
C PRO A 769 33.27 -19.11 13.42
N GLY A 770 34.22 -18.23 13.72
CA GLY A 770 35.15 -17.66 12.75
C GLY A 770 34.53 -16.58 11.85
N PRO A 771 35.26 -16.13 10.82
CA PRO A 771 34.82 -15.05 9.94
C PRO A 771 33.70 -15.50 8.98
N PRO A 772 32.97 -14.54 8.37
CA PRO A 772 32.05 -14.85 7.26
C PRO A 772 32.77 -15.53 6.08
N ARG A 773 32.08 -16.45 5.42
CA ARG A 773 32.54 -17.19 4.23
C ARG A 773 32.11 -16.48 2.95
N ASP A 774 32.98 -16.51 1.94
CA ASP A 774 32.73 -15.91 0.62
C ASP A 774 31.82 -16.75 -0.29
N VAL A 775 31.70 -18.04 0.00
CA VAL A 775 30.83 -18.99 -0.71
C VAL A 775 30.16 -19.90 0.32
N LEU A 776 28.86 -20.12 0.14
CA LEU A 776 28.11 -21.09 0.95
C LEU A 776 27.71 -22.26 0.07
N SER A 777 28.08 -23.47 0.48
CA SER A 777 27.61 -24.73 -0.06
C SER A 777 26.78 -25.42 1.02
N MET A 778 25.50 -25.63 0.75
CA MET A 778 24.53 -26.06 1.76
C MET A 778 23.62 -27.17 1.23
N ARG A 779 23.30 -28.12 2.10
CA ARG A 779 22.16 -29.02 1.96
C ARG A 779 20.99 -28.44 2.75
N ILE A 780 19.85 -28.29 2.10
CA ILE A 780 18.60 -27.79 2.66
C ILE A 780 17.56 -28.92 2.58
N GLU A 781 17.14 -29.42 3.72
CA GLU A 781 16.09 -30.43 3.84
C GLU A 781 14.80 -29.76 4.29
N ILE A 782 13.72 -30.03 3.57
CA ILE A 782 12.41 -29.42 3.78
C ILE A 782 11.39 -30.50 4.09
N GLU A 783 10.73 -30.35 5.24
CA GLU A 783 9.73 -31.29 5.73
C GLU A 783 8.33 -30.67 5.76
N GLY A 784 7.31 -31.51 5.59
CA GLY A 784 5.90 -31.13 5.60
C GLY A 784 5.18 -31.52 4.31
N ARG A 785 4.07 -30.83 4.00
CA ARG A 785 3.34 -31.05 2.75
C ARG A 785 4.02 -30.30 1.60
N VAL A 786 5.07 -30.91 1.04
CA VAL A 786 5.94 -30.27 0.02
C VAL A 786 6.07 -31.03 -1.29
N GLN A 787 5.58 -32.27 -1.37
CA GLN A 787 5.47 -33.02 -2.63
C GLN A 787 4.08 -32.85 -3.27
N GLY A 788 4.00 -32.94 -4.61
CA GLY A 788 2.76 -32.77 -5.36
C GLY A 788 2.16 -31.35 -5.37
N VAL A 789 2.85 -30.38 -4.76
CA VAL A 789 2.38 -28.98 -4.61
C VAL A 789 3.17 -27.96 -5.43
N GLY A 790 4.08 -28.43 -6.29
CA GLY A 790 4.95 -27.58 -7.12
C GLY A 790 6.13 -26.96 -6.38
N TYR A 791 6.51 -27.50 -5.21
CA TYR A 791 7.59 -26.96 -4.38
C TYR A 791 8.93 -26.91 -5.11
N ARG A 792 9.31 -28.00 -5.80
CA ARG A 792 10.59 -28.07 -6.53
C ARG A 792 10.72 -26.98 -7.59
N GLN A 793 9.69 -26.76 -8.40
CA GLN A 793 9.69 -25.71 -9.43
C GLN A 793 9.64 -24.30 -8.83
N TRP A 794 9.01 -24.15 -7.66
CA TRP A 794 9.03 -22.89 -6.93
C TRP A 794 10.44 -22.59 -6.39
N PHE A 795 11.09 -23.56 -5.76
CA PHE A 795 12.42 -23.40 -5.19
C PHE A 795 13.48 -23.22 -6.27
N ALA A 796 13.42 -23.97 -7.38
CA ALA A 796 14.34 -23.82 -8.50
C ALA A 796 14.31 -22.39 -9.06
N ARG A 797 13.12 -21.84 -9.30
CA ARG A 797 12.99 -20.42 -9.71
C ARG A 797 13.56 -19.47 -8.68
N LEU A 798 13.31 -19.71 -7.39
CA LEU A 798 13.89 -18.90 -6.32
C LEU A 798 15.42 -18.94 -6.34
N ALA A 799 16.04 -20.11 -6.56
CA ALA A 799 17.49 -20.26 -6.67
C ALA A 799 18.05 -19.58 -7.93
N GLU A 800 17.43 -19.81 -9.08
CA GLU A 800 17.80 -19.20 -10.37
C GLU A 800 17.68 -17.66 -10.33
N ASP A 801 16.58 -17.12 -9.80
CA ASP A 801 16.34 -15.69 -9.66
C ASP A 801 17.39 -15.01 -8.74
N ASN A 802 18.04 -15.79 -7.86
CA ASN A 802 19.13 -15.32 -6.99
C ASN A 802 20.52 -15.73 -7.50
N GLY A 803 20.63 -16.32 -8.70
CA GLY A 803 21.91 -16.70 -9.31
C GLY A 803 22.65 -17.84 -8.60
N LEU A 804 21.92 -18.74 -7.95
CA LEU A 804 22.51 -19.92 -7.28
C LEU A 804 22.56 -21.14 -8.19
N ALA A 805 23.54 -22.00 -7.96
CA ALA A 805 23.67 -23.30 -8.59
C ALA A 805 23.34 -24.43 -7.63
N GLY A 806 23.03 -25.61 -8.16
CA GLY A 806 22.79 -26.83 -7.41
C GLY A 806 21.64 -27.66 -7.93
N SER A 807 20.99 -28.42 -7.05
CA SER A 807 19.94 -29.36 -7.45
C SER A 807 18.83 -29.44 -6.39
N ILE A 808 17.66 -29.93 -6.80
CA ILE A 808 16.55 -30.22 -5.90
C ILE A 808 15.85 -31.52 -6.28
N ARG A 809 15.54 -32.35 -5.28
CA ARG A 809 14.88 -33.66 -5.46
C ARG A 809 13.87 -33.97 -4.37
N ASN A 810 12.95 -34.88 -4.67
CA ASN A 810 12.05 -35.43 -3.65
C ASN A 810 12.79 -36.48 -2.81
N LEU A 811 12.46 -36.56 -1.52
CA LEU A 811 12.91 -37.63 -0.65
C LEU A 811 11.82 -38.72 -0.50
N PRO A 812 12.18 -40.00 -0.31
CA PRO A 812 11.20 -41.08 -0.10
C PRO A 812 10.25 -40.84 1.09
N GLY A 813 10.73 -40.14 2.13
CA GLY A 813 9.94 -39.79 3.33
C GLY A 813 8.92 -38.65 3.15
N GLY A 814 8.64 -38.22 1.92
CA GLY A 814 7.69 -37.12 1.64
C GLY A 814 8.28 -35.70 1.73
N GLY A 815 9.54 -35.57 2.16
CA GLY A 815 10.29 -34.31 2.16
C GLY A 815 10.91 -33.93 0.81
N VAL A 816 11.63 -32.82 0.79
CA VAL A 816 12.41 -32.34 -0.37
C VAL A 816 13.82 -31.99 0.09
N GLU A 817 14.83 -32.35 -0.69
CA GLU A 817 16.22 -31.96 -0.45
C GLU A 817 16.69 -31.06 -1.60
N ALA A 818 17.29 -29.93 -1.25
CA ALA A 818 18.00 -29.06 -2.17
C ALA A 818 19.49 -28.98 -1.78
N LEU A 819 20.36 -29.05 -2.77
CA LEU A 819 21.76 -28.66 -2.63
C LEU A 819 21.92 -27.31 -3.32
N VAL A 820 22.55 -26.35 -2.65
CA VAL A 820 22.75 -24.98 -3.18
C VAL A 820 24.16 -24.51 -2.93
N THR A 821 24.77 -23.90 -3.94
CA THR A 821 26.05 -23.21 -3.84
C THR A 821 26.04 -21.85 -4.52
N GLY A 822 26.75 -20.89 -3.94
CA GLY A 822 26.91 -19.55 -4.49
C GLY A 822 27.30 -18.51 -3.44
N GLY A 823 27.20 -17.24 -3.81
CA GLY A 823 27.53 -16.12 -2.93
C GLY A 823 26.63 -16.09 -1.68
N PRO A 824 27.16 -15.68 -0.51
CA PRO A 824 26.48 -15.79 0.77
C PRO A 824 25.14 -15.08 0.77
N HIS A 825 25.07 -13.87 0.21
CA HIS A 825 23.86 -13.04 0.14
C HIS A 825 22.69 -13.74 -0.56
N ALA A 826 22.94 -14.46 -1.64
CA ALA A 826 21.91 -15.20 -2.35
C ALA A 826 21.55 -16.50 -1.60
N ALA A 827 22.56 -17.24 -1.14
CA ALA A 827 22.40 -18.54 -0.52
C ALA A 827 21.56 -18.48 0.77
N TRP A 828 21.83 -17.54 1.68
CA TRP A 828 21.05 -17.42 2.92
C TRP A 828 19.59 -17.03 2.65
N VAL A 829 19.33 -16.18 1.63
CA VAL A 829 17.96 -15.77 1.26
C VAL A 829 17.14 -16.98 0.85
N VAL A 830 17.70 -17.84 0.00
CA VAL A 830 17.03 -19.05 -0.47
C VAL A 830 16.80 -20.03 0.67
N ALA A 831 17.79 -20.22 1.56
CA ALA A 831 17.63 -21.05 2.75
C ALA A 831 16.52 -20.54 3.68
N ALA A 832 16.56 -19.28 4.07
CA ALA A 832 15.57 -18.69 4.96
C ALA A 832 14.16 -18.62 4.34
N ALA A 833 14.05 -18.38 3.04
CA ALA A 833 12.77 -18.30 2.33
C ALA A 833 12.11 -19.67 2.10
N ALA A 834 12.86 -20.77 2.19
CA ALA A 834 12.33 -22.13 1.99
C ALA A 834 11.15 -22.45 2.94
N ILE A 835 11.09 -21.85 4.13
CA ILE A 835 9.97 -22.03 5.07
C ILE A 835 8.62 -21.54 4.50
N ASN A 836 8.63 -20.68 3.49
CA ASN A 836 7.41 -20.10 2.92
C ASN A 836 6.70 -21.05 1.96
N GLY A 837 7.46 -21.69 1.05
CA GLY A 837 6.94 -22.54 -0.01
C GLY A 837 5.94 -21.86 -0.97
N PRO A 838 5.45 -22.59 -1.99
CA PRO A 838 4.32 -22.16 -2.81
C PRO A 838 2.99 -22.23 -2.04
N ARG A 839 1.94 -21.57 -2.55
CA ARG A 839 0.61 -21.45 -1.89
C ARG A 839 -0.02 -22.76 -1.38
N ARG A 840 0.26 -23.90 -2.02
CA ARG A 840 -0.29 -25.22 -1.64
C ARG A 840 0.59 -26.00 -0.67
N ALA A 841 1.81 -25.51 -0.39
CA ALA A 841 2.72 -26.15 0.54
C ALA A 841 2.41 -25.77 1.98
N SER A 842 2.72 -26.68 2.89
CA SER A 842 2.74 -26.43 4.34
C SER A 842 4.04 -26.98 4.87
N VAL A 843 5.03 -26.09 5.03
CA VAL A 843 6.37 -26.46 5.52
C VAL A 843 6.33 -26.49 7.05
N LEU A 844 6.80 -27.59 7.63
CA LEU A 844 6.90 -27.78 9.08
C LEU A 844 8.30 -27.44 9.58
N GLN A 845 9.32 -27.76 8.79
CA GLN A 845 10.72 -27.59 9.16
C GLN A 845 11.58 -27.38 7.93
N VAL A 846 12.61 -26.56 8.06
CA VAL A 846 13.73 -26.44 7.12
C VAL A 846 15.02 -26.62 7.88
N THR A 847 15.84 -27.59 7.49
CA THR A 847 17.16 -27.85 8.07
C THR A 847 18.22 -27.49 7.02
N THR A 848 19.10 -26.56 7.35
CA THR A 848 20.19 -26.11 6.49
C THR A 848 21.52 -26.52 7.10
N THR A 849 22.29 -27.32 6.38
CA THR A 849 23.61 -27.82 6.82
C THR A 849 24.69 -27.47 5.82
N HIS A 850 25.86 -27.06 6.29
CA HIS A 850 27.00 -26.84 5.42
C HIS A 850 27.56 -28.16 4.87
N VAL A 851 27.88 -28.18 3.58
CA VAL A 851 28.50 -29.32 2.90
C VAL A 851 29.80 -28.89 2.19
N SER A 852 30.66 -29.85 1.89
CA SER A 852 31.96 -29.60 1.23
C SER A 852 31.84 -29.19 -0.24
N GLY A 853 30.75 -29.56 -0.91
CA GLY A 853 30.51 -29.25 -2.33
C GLY A 853 29.07 -29.54 -2.76
N VAL A 854 28.68 -29.01 -3.91
CA VAL A 854 27.33 -29.13 -4.49
C VAL A 854 27.46 -29.32 -6.00
N GLU A 855 26.72 -30.29 -6.55
CA GLU A 855 26.62 -30.55 -7.98
C GLU A 855 25.16 -30.41 -8.48
N PRO A 856 24.93 -29.78 -9.64
CA PRO A 856 25.89 -29.02 -10.46
C PRO A 856 26.31 -27.68 -9.81
N ALA A 857 27.54 -27.23 -10.05
CA ALA A 857 28.07 -25.97 -9.49
C ALA A 857 27.81 -24.71 -10.33
N ASN A 858 27.23 -24.83 -11.53
CA ASN A 858 27.07 -23.71 -12.49
C ASN A 858 25.63 -23.46 -12.99
N ARG A 859 24.69 -24.32 -12.62
CA ARG A 859 23.26 -24.21 -12.99
C ARG A 859 22.40 -24.78 -11.88
N PHE A 860 21.10 -24.57 -11.95
CA PHE A 860 20.16 -25.22 -11.03
C PHE A 860 19.39 -26.33 -11.75
N GLU A 861 19.29 -27.51 -11.13
CA GLU A 861 18.61 -28.68 -11.70
C GLU A 861 17.45 -29.18 -10.84
N VAL A 862 16.36 -29.58 -11.49
CA VAL A 862 15.23 -30.25 -10.84
C VAL A 862 15.26 -31.73 -11.18
N HIS A 863 15.63 -32.56 -10.21
CA HIS A 863 15.68 -34.01 -10.37
C HIS A 863 14.31 -34.63 -10.04
N ARG A 864 13.97 -35.71 -10.75
CA ARG A 864 12.64 -36.34 -10.67
C ARG A 864 12.42 -37.14 -9.40
#